data_AF-A0A9X9LBS8-F1
#
_entry.id   AF-A0A9X9LBS8-F1
#
_cell.length_a   1.000
_cell.length_b   1.000
_cell.length_c   1.000
_cell.angle_alpha   90.00
_cell.angle_beta   90.00
_cell.angle_gamma   90.00
#
_symmetry.space_group_name_H-M   'P 1'
#
loop_
_entity.id
_entity.type
_entity.pdbx_description
1 polymer ?
#
loop_
_entity_poly.entity_id
_entity_poly.type
_entity_poly.pdbx_seq_one_letter_code
_entity_poly.pdbx_strand_id
1 'polypeptide(L)'
;MNFFKAPTKSAQKPDTKISTAKKVDQKSSSKAGNSENNISSRVRSPSKNISSKAKVYRSKSDNHKYDQNPTRDSPINLKTSSSPHSPVDIKSHPLNLHIDQLRKSSKSTRMSCPELMEEDHEAQSPVPTTPKRSSSGGVETLTKNGVSSPLNGEGPAPPPHRTNLTNPPSISPSVMQEAENYKNAGNKYFKSKEYKNAIDEYSKAVLLHPTSATYLNNRAAAYMSNGQYINALEDCTQANDLDPQNAKILLRLARIYTSLGRPQDALDTYNLIKPPASVKDLAPAKAMLQHIQSAENALKNSTNGSMVLHALDQAEKILGPGVSKPRKWQLMRGEAHLNMGNANSSGDAQNIAISLLRNNSADPEALVLRGRALYTLGENEKSIQHFRQALSCDPDYKDALKYMRMVQKLERIKSEGNVEYKSGRFQGASDKYSEALDVDPSNRGTNSKLLQNRAQCHLRMKNYDAAISDCERAISLDPTYTKAKKTKATAIGQSGNWEAAVREWKEMQESDPHDPTLQKEVRAAELELKKSKRKDYYQILGVDKGADSGQIKKAYRKAAIVHHPDKNPDDLNAAERFKDIGEAYETLSDPEKRARYDSGEDLMDPMESFGGGMHGGGMRGGIDPEILMQMFGAQMGGSQSSAGGFHSFTGTGMPGGGARSRGSHHGFQFQ
;
A
#
# COMPACT_ATOMS: atom_id res chain seq x y z
N MET A 1 19.46 67.92 16.40
CA MET A 1 19.82 67.53 17.77
C MET A 1 19.34 66.10 17.94
N ASN A 2 20.16 65.09 17.60
CA ASN A 2 21.36 64.57 18.28
C ASN A 2 20.94 63.36 19.14
N PHE A 3 21.25 62.12 18.73
CA PHE A 3 22.52 61.39 18.98
C PHE A 3 22.68 61.05 20.47
N PHE A 4 23.12 59.86 20.93
CA PHE A 4 23.43 58.53 20.35
C PHE A 4 23.95 57.65 21.54
N LYS A 5 24.22 56.34 21.36
CA LYS A 5 24.95 55.43 22.31
C LYS A 5 24.29 55.19 23.71
N ALA A 6 24.09 53.97 24.24
CA ALA A 6 24.86 52.71 24.22
C ALA A 6 26.05 52.67 25.24
N PRO A 7 26.75 51.54 25.51
CA PRO A 7 26.74 50.98 26.88
C PRO A 7 28.13 50.64 27.49
N THR A 8 28.15 50.17 28.74
CA THR A 8 29.34 49.61 29.44
C THR A 8 28.96 48.28 30.13
N LYS A 9 29.76 47.19 30.19
CA LYS A 9 31.21 46.97 30.44
C LYS A 9 31.69 47.38 31.85
N SER A 10 32.69 46.78 32.50
CA SER A 10 33.21 45.38 32.56
C SER A 10 34.47 45.33 33.45
N ALA A 11 34.48 44.56 34.54
CA ALA A 11 35.67 44.08 35.28
C ALA A 11 35.19 42.98 36.26
N GLN A 12 35.78 41.80 36.48
CA GLN A 12 37.15 41.24 36.49
C GLN A 12 38.02 41.53 37.73
N LYS A 13 38.29 40.42 38.45
CA LYS A 13 39.52 40.08 39.20
C LYS A 13 39.81 40.81 40.53
N PRO A 14 40.73 40.27 41.37
CA PRO A 14 41.28 38.90 41.47
C PRO A 14 40.86 38.25 42.83
N ASP A 15 41.29 37.05 43.27
CA ASP A 15 42.63 36.83 43.85
C ASP A 15 43.05 35.35 43.98
N THR A 16 44.26 35.09 44.50
CA THR A 16 44.94 33.79 44.37
C THR A 16 45.65 33.25 45.63
N LYS A 17 45.83 31.91 45.64
CA LYS A 17 46.93 31.13 46.27
C LYS A 17 46.92 30.84 47.79
N ILE A 18 47.67 29.75 48.09
CA ILE A 18 48.24 29.28 49.38
C ILE A 18 47.23 28.71 50.39
N SER A 19 47.30 27.49 50.97
CA SER A 19 48.29 26.38 51.08
C SER A 19 48.96 26.19 52.46
N THR A 20 48.27 25.47 53.36
CA THR A 20 48.82 24.69 54.49
C THR A 20 47.92 23.45 54.67
N ALA A 21 48.34 22.18 54.68
CA ALA A 21 49.32 21.47 55.52
C ALA A 21 48.90 21.35 57.01
N LYS A 22 49.11 20.25 57.76
CA LYS A 22 49.35 18.80 57.48
C LYS A 22 49.44 18.04 58.82
N LYS A 23 48.58 17.04 59.12
CA LYS A 23 48.70 15.89 60.09
C LYS A 23 47.29 15.26 60.26
N VAL A 24 47.01 13.95 60.25
CA VAL A 24 47.69 12.68 60.61
C VAL A 24 47.57 12.29 62.09
N ASP A 25 46.70 11.31 62.37
CA ASP A 25 46.94 10.09 63.17
C ASP A 25 45.77 9.09 62.90
N GLN A 26 46.03 7.91 62.30
CA GLN A 26 46.25 6.58 62.91
C GLN A 26 45.01 5.67 63.08
N LYS A 27 44.91 4.60 62.27
CA LYS A 27 44.86 3.17 62.72
C LYS A 27 44.76 2.14 61.56
N SER A 28 45.43 0.99 61.73
CA SER A 28 45.22 -0.38 61.16
C SER A 28 44.58 -0.56 59.75
N SER A 29 45.23 -1.10 58.71
CA SER A 29 45.77 -2.49 58.49
C SER A 29 44.67 -3.56 58.23
N SER A 30 44.77 -4.54 57.31
CA SER A 30 45.86 -4.99 56.38
C SER A 30 45.37 -6.01 55.30
N LYS A 31 46.27 -6.39 54.37
CA LYS A 31 46.34 -7.61 53.49
C LYS A 31 45.65 -8.89 54.05
N ALA A 32 45.27 -9.95 53.31
CA ALA A 32 45.21 -10.37 51.88
C ALA A 32 44.42 -11.74 51.82
N GLY A 33 44.16 -12.47 50.72
CA GLY A 33 44.41 -12.34 49.27
C GLY A 33 45.00 -13.64 48.62
N ASN A 34 44.56 -14.04 47.41
CA ASN A 34 44.89 -15.29 46.66
C ASN A 34 44.42 -16.63 47.31
N SER A 35 44.30 -17.79 46.63
CA SER A 35 44.06 -18.17 45.21
C SER A 35 43.73 -19.70 45.13
N GLU A 36 43.76 -20.32 43.93
CA GLU A 36 43.74 -21.80 43.68
C GLU A 36 42.37 -22.55 43.76
N ASN A 37 42.09 -23.63 43.00
CA ASN A 37 42.73 -24.17 41.77
C ASN A 37 41.72 -24.92 40.83
N ASN A 38 42.25 -25.49 39.72
CA ASN A 38 41.55 -26.13 38.59
C ASN A 38 40.90 -27.52 38.86
N ILE A 39 40.31 -28.09 37.77
CA ILE A 39 39.90 -29.50 37.48
C ILE A 39 38.39 -29.78 37.62
N SER A 40 37.69 -30.48 36.70
CA SER A 40 37.90 -30.73 35.25
C SER A 40 36.65 -31.37 34.59
N SER A 41 36.44 -31.10 33.30
CA SER A 41 35.73 -31.93 32.30
C SER A 41 34.21 -32.25 32.46
N ARG A 42 33.46 -32.05 31.35
CA ARG A 42 32.83 -33.11 30.50
C ARG A 42 31.56 -32.57 29.82
N VAL A 43 31.68 -31.88 28.68
CA VAL A 43 31.64 -32.49 27.32
C VAL A 43 30.35 -33.28 27.04
N ARG A 44 29.32 -32.60 26.49
CA ARG A 44 28.66 -32.94 25.20
C ARG A 44 27.46 -32.05 24.83
N SER A 45 27.55 -31.41 23.67
CA SER A 45 26.40 -31.29 22.74
C SER A 45 26.18 -32.68 22.08
N PRO A 46 24.99 -33.06 21.56
CA PRO A 46 24.46 -32.40 20.36
C PRO A 46 22.91 -32.26 20.28
N SER A 47 22.50 -31.60 19.20
CA SER A 47 21.15 -31.46 18.63
C SER A 47 20.15 -32.61 18.83
N LYS A 48 18.86 -32.26 18.99
CA LYS A 48 17.75 -33.03 18.41
C LYS A 48 16.71 -32.12 17.76
N ASN A 49 16.40 -32.40 16.49
CA ASN A 49 15.23 -31.85 15.79
C ASN A 49 13.95 -32.49 16.33
N ILE A 50 12.94 -31.67 16.61
CA ILE A 50 11.52 -32.05 16.70
C ILE A 50 10.78 -30.93 15.95
N SER A 51 10.23 -31.10 14.73
CA SER A 51 9.60 -32.25 14.07
C SER A 51 8.24 -32.67 14.65
N SER A 52 7.40 -31.69 15.00
CA SER A 52 5.96 -31.89 15.24
C SER A 52 5.19 -31.98 13.90
N LYS A 53 4.98 -33.20 13.40
CA LYS A 53 4.07 -33.46 12.27
C LYS A 53 2.61 -33.12 12.66
N ALA A 54 2.06 -32.02 12.18
CA ALA A 54 0.62 -31.85 12.09
C ALA A 54 0.11 -32.57 10.82
N LYS A 55 -0.86 -33.49 10.96
CA LYS A 55 -1.41 -34.23 9.81
C LYS A 55 -2.36 -33.37 8.99
N VAL A 56 -2.24 -33.50 7.67
CA VAL A 56 -3.22 -33.02 6.69
C VAL A 56 -4.61 -33.59 6.98
N TYR A 57 -5.63 -32.73 7.02
CA TYR A 57 -6.97 -33.07 6.56
C TYR A 57 -7.22 -32.34 5.24
N ARG A 58 -7.76 -33.04 4.24
CA ARG A 58 -7.91 -32.59 2.86
C ARG A 58 -9.36 -32.76 2.41
N SER A 59 -10.12 -31.67 2.40
CA SER A 59 -11.40 -31.59 1.69
C SER A 59 -11.16 -31.21 0.22
N LYS A 60 -12.01 -31.70 -0.69
CA LYS A 60 -11.91 -31.48 -2.15
C LYS A 60 -12.93 -30.44 -2.61
N SER A 61 -12.52 -29.57 -3.52
CA SER A 61 -13.27 -29.16 -4.72
C SER A 61 -12.52 -28.05 -5.47
N ASP A 62 -12.81 -27.75 -6.73
CA ASP A 62 -12.72 -28.66 -7.89
C ASP A 62 -12.18 -27.82 -9.07
N ASN A 63 -11.43 -28.44 -9.97
CA ASN A 63 -10.57 -27.68 -10.91
C ASN A 63 -10.86 -28.03 -12.38
N HIS A 64 -11.63 -27.18 -13.05
CA HIS A 64 -11.86 -27.26 -14.49
C HIS A 64 -10.85 -26.39 -15.26
N LYS A 65 -9.98 -27.04 -16.02
CA LYS A 65 -9.18 -26.40 -17.07
C LYS A 65 -10.04 -26.03 -18.28
N TYR A 66 -9.56 -25.08 -19.07
CA TYR A 66 -9.42 -25.28 -20.51
C TYR A 66 -8.08 -24.68 -20.99
N ASP A 67 -7.49 -25.30 -22.01
CA ASP A 67 -6.16 -24.95 -22.53
C ASP A 67 -6.21 -23.79 -23.54
N GLN A 68 -5.07 -23.12 -23.75
CA GLN A 68 -4.34 -23.24 -25.03
C GLN A 68 -2.89 -22.73 -24.93
N ASN A 69 -2.04 -23.26 -25.81
CA ASN A 69 -0.59 -22.99 -25.88
C ASN A 69 -0.25 -22.16 -27.14
N PRO A 70 0.94 -21.53 -27.21
CA PRO A 70 1.21 -20.43 -28.15
C PRO A 70 1.82 -20.86 -29.48
N THR A 71 1.80 -19.94 -30.45
CA THR A 71 2.67 -19.94 -31.63
C THR A 71 3.57 -18.69 -31.65
N ARG A 72 4.78 -18.83 -32.21
CA ARG A 72 5.65 -17.73 -32.64
C ARG A 72 5.22 -17.29 -34.06
N ASP A 73 5.53 -16.09 -34.54
CA ASP A 73 6.84 -15.79 -35.15
C ASP A 73 7.11 -14.29 -35.36
N SER A 74 8.32 -14.01 -35.83
CA SER A 74 8.89 -12.72 -36.25
C SER A 74 9.84 -13.00 -37.44
N PRO A 75 10.48 -12.01 -38.10
CA PRO A 75 10.41 -10.56 -37.96
C PRO A 75 10.16 -9.86 -39.33
N ILE A 76 10.43 -8.55 -39.45
CA ILE A 76 11.39 -7.98 -40.43
C ILE A 76 11.68 -6.51 -40.10
N ASN A 77 12.77 -5.97 -40.66
CA ASN A 77 13.47 -4.75 -40.25
C ASN A 77 13.89 -3.96 -41.50
N LEU A 78 13.81 -2.61 -41.49
CA LEU A 78 14.55 -1.72 -42.42
C LEU A 78 14.68 -0.30 -41.85
N LYS A 79 15.54 0.53 -42.47
CA LYS A 79 16.20 1.71 -41.85
C LYS A 79 16.05 3.01 -42.66
N THR A 80 16.72 4.08 -42.19
CA THR A 80 17.19 5.31 -42.91
C THR A 80 16.11 6.30 -43.37
N SER A 81 16.02 7.51 -42.77
CA SER A 81 16.64 8.80 -43.20
C SER A 81 15.63 9.69 -43.97
N SER A 82 15.59 11.04 -43.91
CA SER A 82 16.44 12.07 -43.26
C SER A 82 15.67 13.41 -43.05
N SER A 83 16.29 14.34 -42.33
CA SER A 83 15.96 15.76 -41.99
C SER A 83 15.46 16.70 -43.13
N PRO A 84 15.16 18.00 -42.87
CA PRO A 84 14.43 18.66 -41.75
C PRO A 84 13.41 19.74 -42.21
N HIS A 85 12.57 20.31 -41.32
CA HIS A 85 11.98 21.67 -41.49
C HIS A 85 11.59 22.35 -40.15
N SER A 86 11.25 23.65 -40.21
CA SER A 86 11.28 24.64 -39.11
C SER A 86 9.89 24.94 -38.47
N PRO A 87 9.78 25.72 -37.36
CA PRO A 87 8.58 25.77 -36.53
C PRO A 87 7.52 26.79 -36.97
N VAL A 88 6.28 26.61 -36.49
CA VAL A 88 5.16 27.55 -36.63
C VAL A 88 4.71 28.03 -35.25
N ASP A 89 4.60 29.34 -35.07
CA ASP A 89 4.14 30.00 -33.84
C ASP A 89 2.60 30.13 -33.88
N ILE A 90 1.89 29.70 -32.83
CA ILE A 90 0.43 29.87 -32.70
C ILE A 90 0.08 30.42 -31.32
N LYS A 91 0.12 31.76 -31.20
CA LYS A 91 -0.40 32.52 -30.06
C LYS A 91 -1.78 33.09 -30.36
N SER A 92 -2.78 32.23 -30.48
CA SER A 92 -4.18 32.67 -30.66
C SER A 92 -5.19 31.62 -30.20
N HIS A 93 -5.60 31.70 -28.93
CA HIS A 93 -6.87 31.10 -28.48
C HIS A 93 -7.52 31.96 -27.39
N PRO A 94 -8.75 32.45 -27.56
CA PRO A 94 -9.37 33.40 -26.63
C PRO A 94 -9.97 32.68 -25.41
N LEU A 95 -9.19 32.53 -24.33
CA LEU A 95 -9.72 32.14 -23.00
C LEU A 95 -8.85 32.56 -21.80
N ASN A 96 -7.76 33.32 -22.00
CA ASN A 96 -6.93 33.85 -20.91
C ASN A 96 -7.44 35.23 -20.45
N LEU A 97 -8.24 35.27 -19.36
CA LEU A 97 -8.55 36.49 -18.62
C LEU A 97 -8.48 36.27 -17.09
N HIS A 98 -8.12 37.34 -16.37
CA HIS A 98 -7.79 37.32 -14.94
C HIS A 98 -9.02 37.52 -14.05
N ILE A 99 -8.98 37.03 -12.81
CA ILE A 99 -10.18 36.77 -11.99
C ILE A 99 -10.75 37.99 -11.23
N ASP A 100 -10.22 39.20 -11.47
CA ASP A 100 -10.45 40.40 -10.64
C ASP A 100 -11.56 41.37 -11.12
N GLN A 101 -12.37 41.00 -12.12
CA GLN A 101 -13.46 41.87 -12.61
C GLN A 101 -14.87 41.47 -12.14
N LEU A 102 -15.02 40.44 -11.31
CA LEU A 102 -16.31 39.92 -10.85
C LEU A 102 -16.82 40.53 -9.52
N ARG A 103 -16.42 41.76 -9.19
CA ARG A 103 -16.75 42.39 -7.89
C ARG A 103 -17.15 43.88 -7.94
N LYS A 104 -17.89 44.29 -8.99
CA LYS A 104 -18.26 45.72 -9.16
C LYS A 104 -19.60 46.02 -9.87
N SER A 105 -20.67 45.26 -9.62
CA SER A 105 -22.01 45.56 -10.15
C SER A 105 -23.17 44.99 -9.32
N SER A 106 -23.31 45.44 -8.06
CA SER A 106 -24.52 45.17 -7.25
C SER A 106 -25.30 46.47 -7.00
N LYS A 107 -26.34 46.74 -7.80
CA LYS A 107 -27.48 47.65 -7.52
C LYS A 107 -28.47 47.70 -8.69
N SER A 108 -29.76 47.74 -8.38
CA SER A 108 -30.91 47.83 -9.32
C SER A 108 -31.12 46.57 -10.21
N THR A 109 -32.33 46.17 -10.63
CA THR A 109 -33.69 46.78 -10.53
C THR A 109 -34.76 45.72 -10.16
N ARG A 110 -35.98 46.17 -9.82
CA ARG A 110 -37.19 45.38 -9.46
C ARG A 110 -37.92 44.73 -10.65
N MET A 111 -38.62 43.62 -10.35
CA MET A 111 -39.98 43.21 -10.79
C MET A 111 -40.27 42.62 -12.20
N SER A 112 -41.36 41.82 -12.19
CA SER A 112 -42.31 41.46 -13.27
C SER A 112 -42.12 40.15 -14.07
N CYS A 113 -43.11 39.26 -13.95
CA CYS A 113 -43.60 38.36 -15.02
C CYS A 113 -44.62 39.15 -15.89
N PRO A 114 -44.92 38.74 -17.15
CA PRO A 114 -45.81 37.61 -17.52
C PRO A 114 -45.09 36.58 -18.43
N GLU A 115 -45.57 35.41 -18.90
CA GLU A 115 -46.86 34.68 -19.08
C GLU A 115 -47.21 34.42 -20.59
N LEU A 116 -47.51 33.14 -20.93
CA LEU A 116 -48.28 32.57 -22.08
C LEU A 116 -47.71 32.30 -23.52
N MET A 117 -48.31 31.23 -24.13
CA MET A 117 -48.32 30.69 -25.52
C MET A 117 -47.02 30.00 -26.05
N GLU A 118 -47.00 28.77 -26.61
CA GLU A 118 -47.81 28.00 -27.62
C GLU A 118 -47.44 28.35 -29.09
N GLU A 119 -47.36 27.45 -30.10
CA GLU A 119 -47.74 26.00 -30.30
C GLU A 119 -46.50 25.03 -30.26
N ASP A 120 -46.24 23.88 -30.95
CA ASP A 120 -46.83 23.03 -32.04
C ASP A 120 -46.24 21.55 -32.00
N HIS A 121 -46.50 20.66 -32.99
CA HIS A 121 -46.19 19.20 -33.11
C HIS A 121 -45.14 18.84 -34.23
N GLU A 122 -44.74 17.60 -34.62
CA GLU A 122 -44.99 16.18 -34.20
C GLU A 122 -43.63 15.44 -33.93
N ALA A 123 -43.11 14.32 -34.51
CA ALA A 123 -43.59 13.35 -35.51
C ALA A 123 -43.03 11.88 -35.39
N GLN A 124 -43.88 10.89 -35.71
CA GLN A 124 -43.60 9.51 -36.24
C GLN A 124 -42.65 8.50 -35.53
N SER A 125 -43.25 7.46 -34.89
CA SER A 125 -43.26 6.00 -35.23
C SER A 125 -41.99 5.23 -35.70
N PRO A 126 -41.84 3.87 -35.49
CA PRO A 126 -42.90 2.84 -35.48
C PRO A 126 -42.77 1.62 -34.49
N VAL A 127 -43.63 0.60 -34.65
CA VAL A 127 -43.75 -0.69 -33.89
C VAL A 127 -43.52 -1.91 -34.82
N PRO A 128 -43.38 -3.19 -34.34
CA PRO A 128 -44.51 -4.15 -34.11
C PRO A 128 -44.23 -5.14 -32.92
N THR A 129 -44.88 -6.29 -32.61
CA THR A 129 -45.80 -7.28 -33.25
C THR A 129 -46.74 -7.94 -32.19
N THR A 130 -47.66 -8.85 -32.57
CA THR A 130 -48.35 -9.85 -31.68
C THR A 130 -48.68 -11.16 -32.43
N PRO A 131 -49.02 -12.28 -31.74
CA PRO A 131 -50.29 -12.95 -32.09
C PRO A 131 -51.10 -13.62 -30.95
N LYS A 132 -52.30 -14.08 -31.35
CA LYS A 132 -53.45 -14.71 -30.64
C LYS A 132 -53.37 -16.25 -30.44
N ARG A 133 -54.28 -16.85 -29.64
CA ARG A 133 -55.20 -17.93 -30.11
C ARG A 133 -56.54 -18.06 -29.31
N SER A 134 -57.52 -18.68 -29.97
CA SER A 134 -58.97 -18.92 -29.68
C SER A 134 -59.29 -19.90 -28.51
N SER A 135 -60.53 -20.28 -28.14
CA SER A 135 -61.85 -20.39 -28.83
C SER A 135 -63.02 -20.56 -27.80
N SER A 136 -64.34 -20.73 -28.07
CA SER A 136 -65.27 -20.43 -29.20
C SER A 136 -66.74 -20.86 -28.90
N GLY A 137 -67.74 -20.05 -29.29
CA GLY A 137 -69.13 -20.49 -29.63
C GLY A 137 -70.21 -20.49 -28.53
N GLY A 138 -71.42 -19.98 -28.82
CA GLY A 138 -72.59 -20.02 -27.91
C GLY A 138 -73.81 -19.14 -28.28
N VAL A 139 -74.61 -19.60 -29.26
CA VAL A 139 -76.01 -19.27 -29.66
C VAL A 139 -76.75 -18.00 -29.11
N GLU A 140 -77.43 -17.28 -30.01
CA GLU A 140 -78.23 -16.07 -29.75
C GLU A 140 -79.67 -16.30 -29.26
N THR A 141 -80.32 -15.26 -28.69
CA THR A 141 -81.70 -14.89 -29.06
C THR A 141 -82.03 -13.41 -28.78
N LEU A 142 -82.12 -12.61 -29.86
CA LEU A 142 -83.15 -11.57 -30.18
C LEU A 142 -83.92 -10.86 -29.01
N THR A 143 -84.10 -9.53 -28.95
CA THR A 143 -84.29 -8.52 -30.03
C THR A 143 -83.87 -7.06 -29.69
N LYS A 144 -83.40 -6.36 -30.74
CA LYS A 144 -83.57 -4.93 -31.18
C LYS A 144 -83.64 -3.72 -30.19
N ASN A 145 -83.06 -2.61 -30.67
CA ASN A 145 -82.98 -1.26 -30.06
C ASN A 145 -84.24 -0.38 -30.27
N GLY A 146 -84.46 0.60 -29.38
CA GLY A 146 -84.42 2.03 -29.78
C GLY A 146 -85.54 3.02 -29.38
N VAL A 147 -85.14 4.30 -29.32
CA VAL A 147 -85.87 5.56 -29.64
C VAL A 147 -86.54 6.41 -28.50
N SER A 148 -86.18 7.72 -28.51
CA SER A 148 -86.83 8.97 -28.00
C SER A 148 -87.23 9.22 -26.52
N SER A 149 -86.62 10.25 -25.90
CA SER A 149 -87.15 11.61 -25.57
C SER A 149 -88.62 11.84 -25.10
N PRO A 150 -88.98 12.97 -24.40
CA PRO A 150 -88.20 14.00 -23.65
C PRO A 150 -88.82 14.54 -22.31
N LEU A 151 -88.07 15.43 -21.62
CA LEU A 151 -88.49 16.60 -20.79
C LEU A 151 -89.28 16.50 -19.44
N ASN A 152 -88.83 17.38 -18.52
CA ASN A 152 -89.51 18.05 -17.38
C ASN A 152 -89.88 17.32 -16.07
N GLY A 153 -89.55 17.98 -14.94
CA GLY A 153 -89.96 17.65 -13.57
C GLY A 153 -89.02 18.27 -12.52
N GLU A 154 -89.44 19.34 -11.82
CA GLU A 154 -88.63 20.03 -10.80
C GLU A 154 -88.72 19.39 -9.40
N GLY A 155 -87.65 19.55 -8.61
CA GLY A 155 -87.63 19.23 -7.18
C GLY A 155 -86.35 19.76 -6.50
N PRO A 156 -86.43 20.43 -5.33
CA PRO A 156 -85.28 21.11 -4.72
C PRO A 156 -84.33 20.14 -4.00
N ALA A 157 -83.04 20.51 -3.94
CA ALA A 157 -82.00 19.70 -3.32
C ALA A 157 -82.08 19.70 -1.77
N PRO A 158 -81.89 18.54 -1.10
CA PRO A 158 -81.72 18.48 0.36
C PRO A 158 -80.34 19.00 0.80
N PRO A 159 -80.20 19.51 2.04
CA PRO A 159 -78.96 20.14 2.51
C PRO A 159 -77.84 19.13 2.83
N PRO A 160 -76.57 19.55 2.76
CA PRO A 160 -75.44 18.71 3.18
C PRO A 160 -75.45 18.53 4.71
N HIS A 161 -75.53 17.29 5.17
CA HIS A 161 -75.38 16.97 6.59
C HIS A 161 -73.96 17.30 7.08
N ARG A 162 -73.82 18.39 7.85
CA ARG A 162 -72.64 18.64 8.68
C ARG A 162 -72.53 17.53 9.73
N THR A 163 -71.51 16.69 9.63
CA THR A 163 -71.09 15.81 10.72
C THR A 163 -70.34 16.63 11.76
N ASN A 164 -70.88 16.72 12.98
CA ASN A 164 -70.25 17.46 14.07
C ASN A 164 -69.01 16.72 14.57
N LEU A 165 -67.82 17.27 14.29
CA LEU A 165 -66.53 16.83 14.84
C LEU A 165 -66.38 17.30 16.30
N THR A 166 -67.20 16.75 17.20
CA THR A 166 -67.14 17.02 18.65
C THR A 166 -67.35 15.74 19.45
N ASN A 167 -66.32 14.89 19.48
CA ASN A 167 -65.86 14.07 20.62
C ASN A 167 -64.72 13.14 20.14
N PRO A 168 -63.72 12.80 20.99
CA PRO A 168 -62.84 11.69 20.71
C PRO A 168 -63.66 10.38 20.67
N PRO A 169 -63.33 9.41 19.80
CA PRO A 169 -64.11 8.19 19.67
C PRO A 169 -64.05 7.37 20.96
N SER A 170 -65.19 7.25 21.65
CA SER A 170 -65.34 6.36 22.78
C SER A 170 -65.27 4.91 22.30
N ILE A 171 -64.08 4.31 22.37
CA ILE A 171 -63.81 2.93 21.96
C ILE A 171 -64.83 2.02 22.68
N SER A 172 -65.58 1.22 21.91
CA SER A 172 -66.60 0.35 22.51
C SER A 172 -65.94 -0.74 23.37
N PRO A 173 -66.59 -1.22 24.45
CA PRO A 173 -66.02 -2.29 25.29
C PRO A 173 -65.61 -3.54 24.50
N SER A 174 -66.36 -3.86 23.43
CA SER A 174 -66.04 -4.97 22.52
C SER A 174 -64.68 -4.80 21.83
N VAL A 175 -64.37 -3.60 21.32
CA VAL A 175 -63.10 -3.33 20.61
C VAL A 175 -61.91 -3.33 21.58
N MET A 176 -62.10 -2.86 22.82
CA MET A 176 -61.08 -2.99 23.86
C MET A 176 -60.81 -4.46 24.22
N GLN A 177 -61.86 -5.29 24.33
CA GLN A 177 -61.74 -6.72 24.60
C GLN A 177 -61.07 -7.48 23.43
N GLU A 178 -61.34 -7.08 22.19
CA GLU A 178 -60.69 -7.63 21.00
C GLU A 178 -59.20 -7.27 20.92
N ALA A 179 -58.84 -6.03 21.21
CA ALA A 179 -57.44 -5.60 21.29
C ALA A 179 -56.67 -6.32 22.43
N GLU A 180 -57.33 -6.56 23.56
CA GLU A 180 -56.79 -7.39 24.65
C GLU A 180 -56.58 -8.85 24.23
N ASN A 181 -57.51 -9.43 23.45
CA ASN A 181 -57.36 -10.78 22.89
C ASN A 181 -56.15 -10.86 21.94
N TYR A 182 -55.99 -9.90 21.02
CA TYR A 182 -54.82 -9.84 20.14
C TYR A 182 -53.51 -9.64 20.90
N LYS A 183 -53.48 -8.78 21.93
CA LYS A 183 -52.34 -8.66 22.85
C LYS A 183 -52.02 -10.00 23.53
N ASN A 184 -53.03 -10.77 23.95
CA ASN A 184 -52.83 -12.06 24.61
C ASN A 184 -52.37 -13.16 23.63
N ALA A 185 -52.81 -13.12 22.37
CA ALA A 185 -52.27 -13.95 21.28
C ALA A 185 -50.80 -13.60 20.99
N GLY A 186 -50.46 -12.31 20.84
CA GLY A 186 -49.08 -11.84 20.67
C GLY A 186 -48.18 -12.26 21.83
N ASN A 187 -48.67 -12.21 23.07
CA ASN A 187 -47.95 -12.72 24.25
C ASN A 187 -47.69 -14.23 24.20
N LYS A 188 -48.59 -15.03 23.60
CA LYS A 188 -48.40 -16.47 23.39
C LYS A 188 -47.30 -16.72 22.37
N TYR A 189 -47.38 -16.11 21.18
CA TYR A 189 -46.35 -16.23 20.14
C TYR A 189 -44.98 -15.71 20.60
N PHE A 190 -44.92 -14.62 21.35
CA PHE A 190 -43.68 -14.10 21.92
C PHE A 190 -43.02 -15.10 22.89
N LYS A 191 -43.81 -15.81 23.71
CA LYS A 191 -43.32 -16.90 24.58
C LYS A 191 -42.84 -18.12 23.77
N SER A 192 -43.49 -18.44 22.65
CA SER A 192 -43.02 -19.45 21.69
C SER A 192 -41.74 -19.05 20.93
N LYS A 193 -41.29 -17.79 21.06
CA LYS A 193 -40.23 -17.16 20.24
C LYS A 193 -40.59 -16.96 18.76
N GLU A 194 -41.88 -17.05 18.43
CA GLU A 194 -42.42 -16.77 17.09
C GLU A 194 -42.60 -15.26 16.89
N TYR A 195 -41.49 -14.51 16.92
CA TYR A 195 -41.54 -13.05 17.04
C TYR A 195 -42.25 -12.35 15.87
N LYS A 196 -42.25 -12.92 14.65
CA LYS A 196 -43.01 -12.40 13.51
C LYS A 196 -44.52 -12.48 13.77
N ASN A 197 -45.03 -13.67 14.07
CA ASN A 197 -46.43 -13.89 14.44
C ASN A 197 -46.84 -13.01 15.64
N ALA A 198 -45.94 -12.79 16.60
CA ALA A 198 -46.17 -11.87 17.71
C ALA A 198 -46.28 -10.40 17.27
N ILE A 199 -45.42 -9.92 16.35
CA ILE A 199 -45.50 -8.57 15.75
C ILE A 199 -46.84 -8.37 15.04
N ASP A 200 -47.32 -9.38 14.31
CA ASP A 200 -48.56 -9.29 13.55
C ASP A 200 -49.78 -9.18 14.49
N GLU A 201 -49.88 -10.04 15.52
CA GLU A 201 -50.96 -9.93 16.52
C GLU A 201 -50.87 -8.63 17.35
N TYR A 202 -49.68 -8.19 17.76
CA TYR A 202 -49.54 -6.89 18.42
C TYR A 202 -49.89 -5.71 17.50
N SER A 203 -49.66 -5.82 16.19
CA SER A 203 -50.03 -4.77 15.24
C SER A 203 -51.55 -4.64 15.10
N LYS A 204 -52.31 -5.75 15.16
CA LYS A 204 -53.78 -5.70 15.26
C LYS A 204 -54.23 -4.97 16.53
N ALA A 205 -53.62 -5.28 17.69
CA ALA A 205 -53.93 -4.60 18.94
C ALA A 205 -53.62 -3.08 18.89
N VAL A 206 -52.50 -2.69 18.27
CA VAL A 206 -52.15 -1.26 18.06
C VAL A 206 -53.10 -0.58 17.07
N LEU A 207 -53.53 -1.25 16.00
CA LEU A 207 -54.51 -0.69 15.05
C LEU A 207 -55.88 -0.41 15.71
N LEU A 208 -56.32 -1.27 16.64
CA LEU A 208 -57.57 -1.07 17.39
C LEU A 208 -57.45 0.00 18.49
N HIS A 209 -56.26 0.22 19.06
CA HIS A 209 -56.04 1.25 20.07
C HIS A 209 -54.61 1.85 19.97
N PRO A 210 -54.39 2.83 19.06
CA PRO A 210 -53.06 3.40 18.80
C PRO A 210 -52.45 4.12 20.00
N THR A 211 -53.28 4.73 20.86
CA THR A 211 -52.87 5.44 22.08
C THR A 211 -52.48 4.53 23.26
N SER A 212 -52.43 3.21 23.06
CA SER A 212 -52.01 2.26 24.10
C SER A 212 -50.48 2.12 24.17
N ALA A 213 -49.85 2.88 25.07
CA ALA A 213 -48.42 2.76 25.39
C ALA A 213 -48.00 1.31 25.69
N THR A 214 -48.88 0.52 26.31
CA THR A 214 -48.61 -0.91 26.59
C THR A 214 -48.57 -1.77 25.33
N TYR A 215 -49.41 -1.50 24.33
CA TYR A 215 -49.45 -2.30 23.10
C TYR A 215 -48.24 -1.98 22.21
N LEU A 216 -47.93 -0.69 22.02
CA LEU A 216 -46.71 -0.21 21.34
C LEU A 216 -45.45 -0.77 22.01
N ASN A 217 -45.34 -0.66 23.34
CA ASN A 217 -44.20 -1.18 24.09
C ASN A 217 -44.03 -2.70 23.94
N ASN A 218 -45.13 -3.47 23.88
CA ASN A 218 -45.07 -4.92 23.64
C ASN A 218 -44.68 -5.26 22.19
N ARG A 219 -45.13 -4.47 21.20
CA ARG A 219 -44.71 -4.61 19.80
C ARG A 219 -43.22 -4.27 19.63
N ALA A 220 -42.73 -3.20 20.26
CA ALA A 220 -41.30 -2.88 20.35
C ALA A 220 -40.47 -4.03 20.95
N ALA A 221 -41.01 -4.76 21.94
CA ALA A 221 -40.35 -5.93 22.49
C ALA A 221 -40.19 -7.05 21.44
N ALA A 222 -41.24 -7.32 20.66
CA ALA A 222 -41.22 -8.31 19.59
C ALA A 222 -40.30 -7.90 18.43
N TYR A 223 -40.32 -6.63 18.01
CA TYR A 223 -39.37 -6.08 17.04
C TYR A 223 -37.92 -6.22 17.51
N MET A 224 -37.61 -5.86 18.77
CA MET A 224 -36.27 -5.98 19.35
C MET A 224 -35.80 -7.45 19.40
N SER A 225 -36.69 -8.38 19.76
CA SER A 225 -36.40 -9.82 19.73
C SER A 225 -36.24 -10.40 18.32
N ASN A 226 -36.86 -9.77 17.31
CA ASN A 226 -36.75 -10.12 15.89
C ASN A 226 -35.58 -9.40 15.17
N GLY A 227 -34.75 -8.63 15.89
CA GLY A 227 -33.63 -7.87 15.33
C GLY A 227 -34.01 -6.57 14.60
N GLN A 228 -35.29 -6.16 14.62
CA GLN A 228 -35.80 -4.97 13.92
C GLN A 228 -35.71 -3.72 14.81
N TYR A 229 -34.49 -3.37 15.21
CA TYR A 229 -34.21 -2.32 16.21
C TYR A 229 -34.69 -0.91 15.83
N ILE A 230 -34.80 -0.59 14.53
CA ILE A 230 -35.29 0.71 14.07
C ILE A 230 -36.81 0.84 14.33
N ASN A 231 -37.60 -0.15 13.90
CA ASN A 231 -39.03 -0.23 14.20
C ASN A 231 -39.29 -0.29 15.71
N ALA A 232 -38.45 -1.02 16.45
CA ALA A 232 -38.52 -1.08 17.90
C ALA A 232 -38.29 0.30 18.57
N LEU A 233 -37.39 1.12 18.01
CA LEU A 233 -37.14 2.48 18.51
C LEU A 233 -38.37 3.37 18.32
N GLU A 234 -38.98 3.34 17.14
CA GLU A 234 -40.18 4.12 16.81
C GLU A 234 -41.34 3.78 17.76
N ASP A 235 -41.72 2.50 17.87
CA ASP A 235 -42.75 2.06 18.81
C ASP A 235 -42.43 2.45 20.27
N CYS A 236 -41.16 2.33 20.69
CA CYS A 236 -40.77 2.58 22.07
C CYS A 236 -40.65 4.08 22.40
N THR A 237 -40.40 4.94 21.41
CA THR A 237 -40.47 6.40 21.56
C THR A 237 -41.93 6.86 21.63
N GLN A 238 -42.79 6.41 20.71
CA GLN A 238 -44.24 6.69 20.79
C GLN A 238 -44.85 6.20 22.13
N ALA A 239 -44.47 5.02 22.60
CA ALA A 239 -44.89 4.52 23.92
C ALA A 239 -44.36 5.38 25.08
N ASN A 240 -43.16 5.94 24.96
CA ASN A 240 -42.57 6.84 25.96
C ASN A 240 -43.30 8.19 25.98
N ASP A 241 -43.67 8.73 24.82
CA ASP A 241 -44.38 10.01 24.73
C ASP A 241 -45.80 9.94 25.32
N LEU A 242 -46.40 8.73 25.30
CA LEU A 242 -47.69 8.41 25.92
C LEU A 242 -47.60 8.11 27.43
N ASP A 243 -46.49 7.55 27.92
CA ASP A 243 -46.27 7.23 29.34
C ASP A 243 -44.79 7.46 29.77
N PRO A 244 -44.38 8.74 29.95
CA PRO A 244 -42.96 9.12 30.07
C PRO A 244 -42.28 8.70 31.39
N GLN A 245 -43.05 8.23 32.39
CA GLN A 245 -42.49 7.79 33.67
C GLN A 245 -42.40 6.25 33.79
N ASN A 246 -42.78 5.52 32.73
CA ASN A 246 -42.79 4.07 32.76
C ASN A 246 -41.38 3.48 32.71
N ALA A 247 -40.88 3.06 33.86
CA ALA A 247 -39.57 2.42 33.99
C ALA A 247 -39.36 1.22 33.03
N LYS A 248 -40.43 0.52 32.59
CA LYS A 248 -40.31 -0.60 31.62
C LYS A 248 -40.13 -0.10 30.18
N ILE A 249 -40.71 1.04 29.83
CA ILE A 249 -40.55 1.66 28.50
C ILE A 249 -39.16 2.27 28.42
N LEU A 250 -38.77 3.10 29.39
CA LEU A 250 -37.43 3.70 29.47
C LEU A 250 -36.31 2.64 29.46
N LEU A 251 -36.46 1.54 30.20
CA LEU A 251 -35.52 0.41 30.20
C LEU A 251 -35.42 -0.29 28.83
N ARG A 252 -36.53 -0.36 28.08
CA ARG A 252 -36.53 -0.92 26.72
C ARG A 252 -35.89 0.04 25.73
N LEU A 253 -36.22 1.32 25.80
CA LEU A 253 -35.68 2.40 24.99
C LEU A 253 -34.15 2.52 25.14
N ALA A 254 -33.64 2.54 26.38
CA ALA A 254 -32.20 2.57 26.66
C ALA A 254 -31.45 1.34 26.09
N ARG A 255 -32.07 0.15 26.13
CA ARG A 255 -31.52 -1.07 25.54
C ARG A 255 -31.54 -1.05 24.01
N ILE A 256 -32.58 -0.48 23.40
CA ILE A 256 -32.64 -0.27 21.95
C ILE A 256 -31.57 0.73 21.49
N TYR A 257 -31.41 1.87 22.17
CA TYR A 257 -30.32 2.82 21.90
C TYR A 257 -28.93 2.16 22.03
N THR A 258 -28.74 1.31 23.04
CA THR A 258 -27.50 0.53 23.20
C THR A 258 -27.26 -0.37 21.99
N SER A 259 -28.25 -1.19 21.58
CA SER A 259 -28.13 -2.06 20.40
C SER A 259 -27.97 -1.31 19.07
N LEU A 260 -28.47 -0.08 18.96
CA LEU A 260 -28.30 0.80 17.79
C LEU A 260 -26.97 1.57 17.76
N GLY A 261 -26.08 1.40 18.74
CA GLY A 261 -24.79 2.10 18.77
C GLY A 261 -24.87 3.55 19.25
N ARG A 262 -25.93 3.91 20.00
CA ARG A 262 -26.16 5.22 20.63
C ARG A 262 -26.00 5.13 22.16
N PRO A 263 -24.79 4.93 22.70
CA PRO A 263 -24.62 4.68 24.13
C PRO A 263 -24.80 5.93 25.00
N GLN A 264 -24.67 7.14 24.44
CA GLN A 264 -24.94 8.38 25.17
C GLN A 264 -26.44 8.50 25.46
N ASP A 265 -27.28 8.48 24.42
CA ASP A 265 -28.74 8.44 24.49
C ASP A 265 -29.24 7.32 25.43
N ALA A 266 -28.60 6.15 25.38
CA ALA A 266 -28.90 5.04 26.27
C ALA A 266 -28.64 5.37 27.74
N LEU A 267 -27.47 5.95 28.07
CA LEU A 267 -27.12 6.33 29.43
C LEU A 267 -27.98 7.48 29.96
N ASP A 268 -28.27 8.46 29.12
CA ASP A 268 -29.16 9.57 29.46
C ASP A 268 -30.59 9.06 29.71
N THR A 269 -31.08 8.11 28.91
CA THR A 269 -32.35 7.41 29.16
C THR A 269 -32.31 6.58 30.46
N TYR A 270 -31.21 5.87 30.75
CA TYR A 270 -31.04 5.12 32.01
C TYR A 270 -31.09 6.04 33.24
N ASN A 271 -30.59 7.27 33.14
CA ASN A 271 -30.59 8.25 34.23
C ASN A 271 -32.00 8.79 34.58
N LEU A 272 -32.98 8.64 33.69
CA LEU A 272 -34.39 9.03 33.94
C LEU A 272 -35.16 8.00 34.79
N ILE A 273 -34.66 6.76 34.87
CA ILE A 273 -35.39 5.63 35.46
C ILE A 273 -35.38 5.70 36.99
N LYS A 274 -36.57 5.54 37.60
CA LYS A 274 -36.77 5.52 39.05
C LYS A 274 -37.53 4.25 39.47
N PRO A 275 -37.03 3.44 40.43
CA PRO A 275 -35.69 3.49 41.03
C PRO A 275 -34.59 3.30 39.97
N PRO A 276 -33.33 3.71 40.23
CA PRO A 276 -32.25 3.68 39.26
C PRO A 276 -32.03 2.27 38.68
N ALA A 277 -31.82 2.20 37.37
CA ALA A 277 -31.67 0.94 36.65
C ALA A 277 -30.42 0.14 37.07
N SER A 278 -30.48 -1.18 36.87
CA SER A 278 -29.46 -2.11 37.36
C SER A 278 -28.10 -1.85 36.73
N VAL A 279 -27.03 -1.98 37.53
CA VAL A 279 -25.63 -1.91 37.05
C VAL A 279 -25.39 -2.89 35.88
N LYS A 280 -26.10 -4.03 35.86
CA LYS A 280 -26.04 -5.01 34.76
C LYS A 280 -26.63 -4.51 33.44
N ASP A 281 -27.67 -3.68 33.47
CA ASP A 281 -28.28 -3.09 32.27
C ASP A 281 -27.47 -1.88 31.76
N LEU A 282 -26.87 -1.09 32.65
CA LEU A 282 -25.99 0.04 32.27
C LEU A 282 -24.63 -0.41 31.73
N ALA A 283 -24.10 -1.56 32.17
CA ALA A 283 -22.73 -1.98 31.86
C ALA A 283 -22.40 -2.04 30.34
N PRO A 284 -23.24 -2.59 29.45
CA PRO A 284 -22.96 -2.61 28.01
C PRO A 284 -22.89 -1.21 27.40
N ALA A 285 -23.78 -0.29 27.80
CA ALA A 285 -23.76 1.09 27.32
C ALA A 285 -22.51 1.85 27.79
N LYS A 286 -22.11 1.67 29.06
CA LYS A 286 -20.86 2.25 29.59
C LYS A 286 -19.61 1.72 28.89
N ALA A 287 -19.53 0.40 28.67
CA ALA A 287 -18.42 -0.21 27.95
C ALA A 287 -18.34 0.27 26.50
N MET A 288 -19.47 0.33 25.79
CA MET A 288 -19.52 0.87 24.43
C MET A 288 -19.06 2.34 24.38
N LEU A 289 -19.53 3.19 25.30
CA LEU A 289 -19.10 4.60 25.35
C LEU A 289 -17.58 4.72 25.61
N GLN A 290 -17.03 3.94 26.55
CA GLN A 290 -15.59 3.92 26.83
C GLN A 290 -14.77 3.49 25.61
N HIS A 291 -15.24 2.50 24.85
CA HIS A 291 -14.58 2.07 23.60
C HIS A 291 -14.62 3.17 22.52
N ILE A 292 -15.76 3.85 22.32
CA ILE A 292 -15.85 4.98 21.37
C ILE A 292 -14.95 6.15 21.80
N GLN A 293 -14.97 6.52 23.09
CA GLN A 293 -14.12 7.60 23.62
C GLN A 293 -12.64 7.28 23.47
N SER A 294 -12.24 6.02 23.69
CA SER A 294 -10.86 5.55 23.43
C SER A 294 -10.49 5.70 21.94
N ALA A 295 -11.38 5.27 21.03
CA ALA A 295 -11.19 5.42 19.58
C ALA A 295 -11.08 6.89 19.14
N GLU A 296 -11.94 7.77 19.66
CA GLU A 296 -11.89 9.21 19.38
C GLU A 296 -10.61 9.88 19.91
N ASN A 297 -10.18 9.51 21.12
CA ASN A 297 -8.98 10.10 21.72
C ASN A 297 -7.70 9.61 21.02
N ALA A 298 -7.66 8.35 20.59
CA ALA A 298 -6.57 7.83 19.75
C ALA A 298 -6.50 8.53 18.38
N LEU A 299 -7.63 8.88 17.76
CA LEU A 299 -7.65 9.71 16.54
C LEU A 299 -7.15 11.14 16.80
N LYS A 300 -7.66 11.81 17.84
CA LYS A 300 -7.26 13.19 18.21
C LYS A 300 -5.75 13.29 18.49
N ASN A 301 -5.19 12.29 19.15
CA ASN A 301 -3.76 12.22 19.50
C ASN A 301 -2.89 11.69 18.34
N SER A 302 -3.42 11.57 17.11
CA SER A 302 -2.72 11.00 15.94
C SER A 302 -2.04 9.64 16.22
N THR A 303 -2.63 8.85 17.11
CA THR A 303 -2.07 7.60 17.62
C THR A 303 -2.38 6.43 16.67
N ASN A 304 -1.58 5.36 16.76
CA ASN A 304 -1.67 4.14 15.95
C ASN A 304 -3.12 3.74 15.60
N GLY A 305 -3.47 3.80 14.31
CA GLY A 305 -4.83 3.51 13.84
C GLY A 305 -5.35 2.13 14.25
N SER A 306 -4.47 1.14 14.44
CA SER A 306 -4.81 -0.19 14.98
C SER A 306 -5.51 -0.16 16.35
N MET A 307 -5.21 0.84 17.21
CA MET A 307 -5.90 1.03 18.48
C MET A 307 -7.35 1.49 18.27
N VAL A 308 -7.57 2.40 17.32
CA VAL A 308 -8.91 2.87 16.92
C VAL A 308 -9.72 1.71 16.35
N LEU A 309 -9.13 0.92 15.44
CA LEU A 309 -9.77 -0.28 14.87
C LEU A 309 -10.19 -1.25 15.97
N HIS A 310 -9.28 -1.65 16.86
CA HIS A 310 -9.58 -2.57 17.95
C HIS A 310 -10.66 -2.03 18.90
N ALA A 311 -10.62 -0.75 19.25
CA ALA A 311 -11.64 -0.14 20.11
C ALA A 311 -13.03 -0.15 19.44
N LEU A 312 -13.11 0.17 18.15
CA LEU A 312 -14.36 0.05 17.37
C LEU A 312 -14.82 -1.42 17.25
N ASP A 313 -13.90 -2.37 17.06
CA ASP A 313 -14.22 -3.81 17.01
C ASP A 313 -14.80 -4.34 18.34
N GLN A 314 -14.43 -3.75 19.49
CA GLN A 314 -15.05 -4.09 20.79
C GLN A 314 -16.42 -3.41 20.95
N ALA A 315 -16.59 -2.18 20.49
CA ALA A 315 -17.89 -1.49 20.49
C ALA A 315 -18.92 -2.20 19.57
N GLU A 316 -18.49 -2.68 18.41
CA GLU A 316 -19.35 -3.39 17.44
C GLU A 316 -19.91 -4.70 17.97
N LYS A 317 -19.23 -5.39 18.91
CA LYS A 317 -19.74 -6.61 19.56
C LYS A 317 -20.95 -6.38 20.46
N ILE A 318 -21.25 -5.12 20.79
CA ILE A 318 -22.35 -4.71 21.67
C ILE A 318 -23.58 -4.26 20.85
N LEU A 319 -23.44 -4.12 19.52
CA LEU A 319 -24.55 -3.84 18.60
C LEU A 319 -25.54 -5.00 18.53
N GLY A 320 -26.78 -4.70 18.16
CA GLY A 320 -27.81 -5.71 17.91
C GLY A 320 -27.53 -6.54 16.65
N PRO A 321 -27.97 -7.80 16.58
CA PRO A 321 -27.85 -8.60 15.36
C PRO A 321 -28.56 -7.93 14.18
N GLY A 322 -27.87 -7.82 13.04
CA GLY A 322 -28.41 -7.17 11.83
C GLY A 322 -28.38 -5.64 11.84
N VAL A 323 -27.95 -4.99 12.92
CA VAL A 323 -27.78 -3.53 12.96
C VAL A 323 -26.62 -3.10 12.07
N SER A 324 -26.84 -2.09 11.21
CA SER A 324 -25.80 -1.50 10.39
C SER A 324 -24.83 -0.67 11.24
N LYS A 325 -23.54 -0.72 10.90
CA LYS A 325 -22.49 -0.01 11.65
C LYS A 325 -22.74 1.51 11.60
N PRO A 326 -22.76 2.23 12.74
CA PRO A 326 -23.02 3.67 12.74
C PRO A 326 -22.05 4.47 11.84
N ARG A 327 -22.59 5.39 11.03
CA ARG A 327 -21.82 6.23 10.07
C ARG A 327 -20.55 6.85 10.68
N LYS A 328 -20.65 7.39 11.90
CA LYS A 328 -19.51 7.99 12.61
C LYS A 328 -18.37 6.97 12.83
N TRP A 329 -18.70 5.73 13.21
CA TRP A 329 -17.72 4.67 13.43
C TRP A 329 -17.09 4.21 12.11
N GLN A 330 -17.86 4.18 11.02
CA GLN A 330 -17.33 3.89 9.68
C GLN A 330 -16.32 4.97 9.24
N LEU A 331 -16.64 6.26 9.41
CA LEU A 331 -15.71 7.35 9.14
C LEU A 331 -14.45 7.26 10.01
N MET A 332 -14.59 7.11 11.33
CA MET A 332 -13.47 6.91 12.27
C MET A 332 -12.59 5.71 11.89
N ARG A 333 -13.19 4.62 11.41
CA ARG A 333 -12.46 3.45 10.89
C ARG A 333 -11.67 3.82 9.64
N GLY A 334 -12.28 4.53 8.68
CA GLY A 334 -11.60 5.05 7.48
C GLY A 334 -10.43 5.97 7.82
N GLU A 335 -10.59 6.87 8.78
CA GLU A 335 -9.50 7.74 9.24
C GLU A 335 -8.36 6.96 9.91
N ALA A 336 -8.69 5.95 10.74
CA ALA A 336 -7.69 5.06 11.32
C ALA A 336 -6.88 4.31 10.24
N HIS A 337 -7.54 3.86 9.17
CA HIS A 337 -6.89 3.24 8.03
C HIS A 337 -5.95 4.21 7.27
N LEU A 338 -6.34 5.49 7.11
CA LEU A 338 -5.45 6.52 6.55
C LEU A 338 -4.24 6.81 7.47
N ASN A 339 -4.47 6.93 8.78
CA ASN A 339 -3.42 7.21 9.76
C ASN A 339 -2.38 6.08 9.89
N MET A 340 -2.69 4.86 9.44
CA MET A 340 -1.70 3.78 9.35
C MET A 340 -0.70 3.97 8.18
N GLY A 341 -1.04 4.76 7.16
CA GLY A 341 -0.13 5.16 6.08
C GLY A 341 0.34 4.05 5.15
N ASN A 342 -0.40 2.93 5.09
CA ASN A 342 -0.07 1.77 4.26
C ASN A 342 -0.97 1.70 3.01
N ALA A 343 -0.47 1.11 1.92
CA ALA A 343 -1.22 0.99 0.66
C ALA A 343 -2.53 0.19 0.83
N ASN A 344 -2.46 -1.00 1.45
CA ASN A 344 -3.63 -1.85 1.71
C ASN A 344 -4.68 -1.11 2.55
N SER A 345 -4.24 -0.42 3.61
CA SER A 345 -5.13 0.38 4.46
C SER A 345 -5.74 1.57 3.73
N SER A 346 -5.02 2.19 2.79
CA SER A 346 -5.61 3.22 1.93
C SER A 346 -6.73 2.65 1.05
N GLY A 347 -6.59 1.41 0.57
CA GLY A 347 -7.66 0.66 -0.09
C GLY A 347 -8.86 0.37 0.82
N ASP A 348 -8.63 -0.02 2.08
CA ASP A 348 -9.71 -0.20 3.07
C ASP A 348 -10.48 1.10 3.31
N ALA A 349 -9.78 2.23 3.49
CA ALA A 349 -10.39 3.54 3.65
C ALA A 349 -11.21 3.95 2.41
N GLN A 350 -10.71 3.68 1.20
CA GLN A 350 -11.43 3.88 -0.05
C GLN A 350 -12.70 3.01 -0.14
N ASN A 351 -12.63 1.75 0.26
CA ASN A 351 -13.77 0.83 0.28
C ASN A 351 -14.86 1.28 1.26
N ILE A 352 -14.48 1.73 2.45
CA ILE A 352 -15.39 2.32 3.45
C ILE A 352 -16.07 3.57 2.87
N ALA A 353 -15.30 4.48 2.28
CA ALA A 353 -15.84 5.70 1.68
C ALA A 353 -16.79 5.39 0.51
N ILE A 354 -16.46 4.41 -0.34
CA ILE A 354 -17.36 3.92 -1.40
C ILE A 354 -18.66 3.34 -0.80
N SER A 355 -18.59 2.61 0.32
CA SER A 355 -19.79 2.07 0.98
C SER A 355 -20.69 3.17 1.55
N LEU A 356 -20.12 4.26 2.07
CA LEU A 356 -20.88 5.42 2.52
C LEU A 356 -21.53 6.16 1.34
N LEU A 357 -20.78 6.37 0.26
CA LEU A 357 -21.24 7.09 -0.94
C LEU A 357 -22.30 6.35 -1.76
N ARG A 358 -22.50 5.04 -1.54
CA ARG A 358 -23.67 4.30 -2.06
C ARG A 358 -24.97 4.63 -1.33
N ASN A 359 -24.88 4.98 -0.04
CA ASN A 359 -26.03 5.29 0.80
C ASN A 359 -26.38 6.79 0.75
N ASN A 360 -25.36 7.65 0.66
CA ASN A 360 -25.52 9.08 0.40
C ASN A 360 -24.38 9.57 -0.52
N SER A 361 -24.68 9.84 -1.79
CA SER A 361 -23.69 10.31 -2.78
C SER A 361 -23.21 11.74 -2.57
N ALA A 362 -23.96 12.56 -1.80
CA ALA A 362 -23.68 13.97 -1.51
C ALA A 362 -23.06 14.18 -0.11
N ASP A 363 -22.44 13.15 0.46
CA ASP A 363 -21.81 13.17 1.78
C ASP A 363 -20.40 13.81 1.71
N PRO A 364 -20.18 15.05 2.23
CA PRO A 364 -18.90 15.74 2.08
C PRO A 364 -17.78 15.08 2.89
N GLU A 365 -18.08 14.51 4.05
CA GLU A 365 -17.08 13.80 4.89
C GLU A 365 -16.61 12.52 4.18
N ALA A 366 -17.54 11.76 3.58
CA ALA A 366 -17.21 10.55 2.82
C ALA A 366 -16.50 10.86 1.48
N LEU A 367 -16.87 11.95 0.79
CA LEU A 367 -16.15 12.45 -0.39
C LEU A 367 -14.71 12.85 -0.05
N VAL A 368 -14.48 13.50 1.10
CA VAL A 368 -13.13 13.85 1.58
C VAL A 368 -12.35 12.63 2.05
N LEU A 369 -12.99 11.66 2.72
CA LEU A 369 -12.35 10.38 3.07
C LEU A 369 -11.87 9.65 1.81
N ARG A 370 -12.71 9.60 0.76
CA ARG A 370 -12.35 9.04 -0.56
C ARG A 370 -11.22 9.82 -1.22
N GLY A 371 -11.28 11.16 -1.21
CA GLY A 371 -10.23 12.02 -1.76
C GLY A 371 -8.89 11.82 -1.06
N ARG A 372 -8.87 11.70 0.27
CA ARG A 372 -7.66 11.41 1.07
C ARG A 372 -7.08 10.02 0.76
N ALA A 373 -7.92 8.99 0.64
CA ALA A 373 -7.49 7.64 0.31
C ALA A 373 -6.86 7.55 -1.09
N LEU A 374 -7.44 8.24 -2.08
CA LEU A 374 -6.88 8.32 -3.43
C LEU A 374 -5.55 9.09 -3.45
N TYR A 375 -5.40 10.12 -2.60
CA TYR A 375 -4.14 10.84 -2.43
C TYR A 375 -3.02 10.00 -1.80
N THR A 376 -3.32 9.15 -0.80
CA THR A 376 -2.30 8.24 -0.23
C THR A 376 -1.92 7.11 -1.19
N LEU A 377 -2.79 6.74 -2.13
CA LEU A 377 -2.48 5.87 -3.27
C LEU A 377 -1.72 6.60 -4.39
N GLY A 378 -1.67 7.93 -4.39
CA GLY A 378 -1.00 8.77 -5.39
C GLY A 378 -1.86 9.19 -6.58
N GLU A 379 -3.17 8.93 -6.57
CA GLU A 379 -4.13 9.37 -7.60
C GLU A 379 -4.57 10.83 -7.39
N ASN A 380 -3.59 11.75 -7.39
CA ASN A 380 -3.75 13.16 -7.02
C ASN A 380 -4.87 13.89 -7.80
N GLU A 381 -5.06 13.57 -9.08
CA GLU A 381 -6.09 14.18 -9.93
C GLU A 381 -7.51 13.79 -9.49
N LYS A 382 -7.76 12.49 -9.28
CA LYS A 382 -9.06 11.98 -8.80
C LYS A 382 -9.32 12.43 -7.35
N SER A 383 -8.28 12.56 -6.55
CA SER A 383 -8.35 13.17 -5.22
C SER A 383 -8.88 14.61 -5.27
N ILE A 384 -8.29 15.46 -6.12
CA ILE A 384 -8.76 16.85 -6.33
C ILE A 384 -10.20 16.89 -6.86
N GLN A 385 -10.59 15.97 -7.74
CA GLN A 385 -11.99 15.87 -8.22
C GLN A 385 -12.97 15.59 -7.07
N HIS A 386 -12.66 14.63 -6.18
CA HIS A 386 -13.53 14.34 -5.03
C HIS A 386 -13.54 15.47 -3.98
N PHE A 387 -12.45 16.21 -3.77
CA PHE A 387 -12.49 17.42 -2.94
C PHE A 387 -13.33 18.54 -3.56
N ARG A 388 -13.30 18.71 -4.89
CA ARG A 388 -14.22 19.64 -5.58
C ARG A 388 -15.68 19.22 -5.45
N GLN A 389 -15.97 17.91 -5.51
CA GLN A 389 -17.32 17.39 -5.27
C GLN A 389 -17.78 17.69 -3.83
N ALA A 390 -16.93 17.44 -2.81
CA ALA A 390 -17.26 17.79 -1.43
C ALA A 390 -17.59 19.28 -1.28
N LEU A 391 -16.83 20.17 -1.93
CA LEU A 391 -17.06 21.62 -1.93
C LEU A 391 -18.27 22.07 -2.76
N SER A 392 -18.80 21.22 -3.64
CA SER A 392 -20.09 21.46 -4.30
C SER A 392 -21.29 21.01 -3.46
N CYS A 393 -21.07 20.15 -2.46
CA CYS A 393 -22.07 19.76 -1.47
C CYS A 393 -22.07 20.71 -0.25
N ASP A 394 -20.89 21.09 0.23
CA ASP A 394 -20.68 22.05 1.33
C ASP A 394 -19.46 22.96 0.99
N PRO A 395 -19.71 24.20 0.53
CA PRO A 395 -18.65 25.16 0.20
C PRO A 395 -17.75 25.56 1.38
N ASP A 396 -18.25 25.47 2.61
CA ASP A 396 -17.53 25.83 3.82
C ASP A 396 -16.78 24.64 4.45
N TYR A 397 -16.79 23.46 3.81
CA TYR A 397 -16.15 22.25 4.30
C TYR A 397 -14.61 22.37 4.34
N LYS A 398 -14.11 22.86 5.48
CA LYS A 398 -12.72 23.31 5.71
C LYS A 398 -11.67 22.27 5.35
N ASP A 399 -11.94 20.99 5.60
CA ASP A 399 -10.98 19.92 5.30
C ASP A 399 -10.86 19.64 3.79
N ALA A 400 -11.93 19.78 3.00
CA ALA A 400 -11.82 19.70 1.54
C ALA A 400 -10.97 20.86 0.99
N LEU A 401 -11.19 22.09 1.49
CA LEU A 401 -10.32 23.23 1.15
C LEU A 401 -8.86 22.99 1.53
N LYS A 402 -8.60 22.47 2.74
CA LYS A 402 -7.27 22.16 3.27
C LYS A 402 -6.55 21.13 2.40
N TYR A 403 -7.14 19.95 2.21
CA TYR A 403 -6.51 18.88 1.44
C TYR A 403 -6.39 19.24 -0.05
N MET A 404 -7.41 19.88 -0.67
CA MET A 404 -7.31 20.32 -2.07
C MET A 404 -6.13 21.29 -2.29
N ARG A 405 -5.99 22.31 -1.44
CA ARG A 405 -4.88 23.28 -1.54
C ARG A 405 -3.51 22.62 -1.29
N MET A 406 -3.45 21.67 -0.35
CA MET A 406 -2.23 20.91 -0.03
C MET A 406 -1.76 20.07 -1.24
N VAL A 407 -2.66 19.26 -1.83
CA VAL A 407 -2.34 18.41 -3.00
C VAL A 407 -1.99 19.28 -4.21
N GLN A 408 -2.69 20.39 -4.44
CA GLN A 408 -2.36 21.34 -5.51
C GLN A 408 -1.00 22.01 -5.32
N LYS A 409 -0.66 22.46 -4.10
CA LYS A 409 0.67 23.03 -3.78
C LYS A 409 1.77 22.00 -4.04
N LEU A 410 1.59 20.78 -3.52
CA LEU A 410 2.54 19.67 -3.65
C LEU A 410 2.79 19.29 -5.11
N GLU A 411 1.72 19.11 -5.90
CA GLU A 411 1.81 18.74 -7.32
C GLU A 411 2.51 19.82 -8.15
N ARG A 412 2.23 21.11 -7.86
CA ARG A 412 2.88 22.26 -8.49
C ARG A 412 4.39 22.33 -8.18
N ILE A 413 4.79 22.21 -6.92
CA ILE A 413 6.22 22.26 -6.55
C ILE A 413 6.98 21.05 -7.13
N LYS A 414 6.34 19.87 -7.11
CA LYS A 414 6.87 18.67 -7.75
C LYS A 414 7.05 18.87 -9.25
N SER A 415 6.11 19.52 -9.96
CA SER A 415 6.24 19.77 -11.40
C SER A 415 7.26 20.85 -11.72
N GLU A 416 7.35 21.92 -10.92
CA GLU A 416 8.43 22.92 -10.96
C GLU A 416 9.82 22.25 -10.85
N GLY A 417 10.05 21.43 -9.82
CA GLY A 417 11.31 20.69 -9.63
C GLY A 417 11.64 19.72 -10.78
N ASN A 418 10.62 19.06 -11.35
CA ASN A 418 10.79 18.22 -12.55
C ASN A 418 11.22 19.03 -13.79
N VAL A 419 10.73 20.27 -13.95
CA VAL A 419 11.14 21.16 -15.04
C VAL A 419 12.57 21.65 -14.82
N GLU A 420 12.96 22.00 -13.59
CA GLU A 420 14.33 22.42 -13.30
C GLU A 420 15.35 21.29 -13.46
N TYR A 421 15.02 20.06 -13.04
CA TYR A 421 15.86 18.87 -13.26
C TYR A 421 16.06 18.60 -14.76
N LYS A 422 15.00 18.69 -15.57
CA LYS A 422 15.08 18.61 -17.04
C LYS A 422 15.86 19.77 -17.66
N SER A 423 15.89 20.93 -17.01
CA SER A 423 16.69 22.10 -17.42
C SER A 423 18.17 22.01 -16.99
N GLY A 424 18.61 20.91 -16.37
CA GLY A 424 19.96 20.77 -15.81
C GLY A 424 20.23 21.59 -14.54
N ARG A 425 19.22 22.28 -13.99
CA ARG A 425 19.33 23.11 -12.78
C ARG A 425 19.14 22.26 -11.52
N PHE A 426 20.07 21.34 -11.31
CA PHE A 426 19.97 20.28 -10.28
C PHE A 426 19.88 20.80 -8.84
N GLN A 427 20.51 21.94 -8.52
CA GLN A 427 20.40 22.54 -7.18
C GLN A 427 18.99 23.04 -6.91
N GLY A 428 18.45 23.92 -7.76
CA GLY A 428 17.08 24.45 -7.64
C GLY A 428 16.02 23.35 -7.68
N ALA A 429 16.23 22.29 -8.47
CA ALA A 429 15.41 21.08 -8.43
C ALA A 429 15.46 20.38 -7.05
N SER A 430 16.64 20.26 -6.43
CA SER A 430 16.80 19.70 -5.09
C SER A 430 16.12 20.57 -4.01
N ASP A 431 16.26 21.89 -4.12
CA ASP A 431 15.60 22.87 -3.24
C ASP A 431 14.08 22.76 -3.37
N LYS A 432 13.56 22.60 -4.59
CA LYS A 432 12.13 22.36 -4.88
C LYS A 432 11.62 21.03 -4.34
N TYR A 433 12.37 19.93 -4.48
CA TYR A 433 11.98 18.67 -3.86
C TYR A 433 12.05 18.73 -2.32
N SER A 434 12.88 19.60 -1.75
CA SER A 434 12.87 19.90 -0.32
C SER A 434 11.61 20.68 0.09
N GLU A 435 11.26 21.77 -0.62
CA GLU A 435 10.01 22.52 -0.41
C GLU A 435 8.77 21.59 -0.50
N ALA A 436 8.80 20.59 -1.38
CA ALA A 436 7.73 19.61 -1.53
C ALA A 436 7.59 18.66 -0.33
N LEU A 437 8.71 18.21 0.27
CA LEU A 437 8.70 17.32 1.45
C LEU A 437 8.11 18.02 2.69
N ASP A 438 8.27 19.34 2.80
CA ASP A 438 7.72 20.14 3.90
C ASP A 438 6.21 20.42 3.77
N VAL A 439 5.59 20.14 2.61
CA VAL A 439 4.13 20.34 2.41
C VAL A 439 3.29 19.26 3.09
N ASP A 440 3.74 18.01 3.04
CA ASP A 440 3.10 16.90 3.76
C ASP A 440 4.14 15.86 4.21
N PRO A 441 4.76 16.03 5.39
CA PRO A 441 5.69 15.04 5.93
C PRO A 441 5.07 13.66 6.21
N SER A 442 3.74 13.52 6.24
CA SER A 442 3.05 12.27 6.62
C SER A 442 2.89 11.27 5.46
N ASN A 443 2.87 11.74 4.20
CA ASN A 443 2.65 10.88 3.04
C ASN A 443 3.91 10.09 2.65
N ARG A 444 4.16 8.96 3.35
CA ARG A 444 5.27 8.02 3.07
C ARG A 444 5.47 7.72 1.58
N GLY A 445 4.39 7.37 0.89
CA GLY A 445 4.41 6.92 -0.50
C GLY A 445 4.68 8.02 -1.53
N THR A 446 4.43 9.29 -1.20
CA THR A 446 4.88 10.43 -2.03
C THR A 446 6.28 10.88 -1.63
N ASN A 447 6.58 10.91 -0.33
CA ASN A 447 7.86 11.40 0.18
C ASN A 447 9.03 10.48 -0.21
N SER A 448 8.83 9.17 -0.27
CA SER A 448 9.82 8.22 -0.82
C SER A 448 10.19 8.55 -2.28
N LYS A 449 9.19 8.92 -3.10
CA LYS A 449 9.40 9.33 -4.51
C LYS A 449 10.08 10.69 -4.62
N LEU A 450 9.72 11.66 -3.77
CA LEU A 450 10.37 12.98 -3.71
C LEU A 450 11.84 12.88 -3.27
N LEU A 451 12.14 12.06 -2.27
CA LEU A 451 13.51 11.78 -1.82
C LEU A 451 14.34 11.12 -2.92
N GLN A 452 13.78 10.16 -3.68
CA GLN A 452 14.49 9.54 -4.80
C GLN A 452 14.75 10.52 -5.96
N ASN A 453 13.81 11.43 -6.26
CA ASN A 453 14.05 12.54 -7.19
C ASN A 453 15.16 13.49 -6.68
N ARG A 454 15.20 13.78 -5.38
CA ARG A 454 16.23 14.62 -4.75
C ARG A 454 17.61 13.95 -4.76
N ALA A 455 17.69 12.66 -4.45
CA ALA A 455 18.89 11.84 -4.58
C ALA A 455 19.41 11.80 -6.03
N GLN A 456 18.54 11.75 -7.03
CA GLN A 456 18.93 11.87 -8.44
C GLN A 456 19.50 13.26 -8.78
N CYS A 457 19.05 14.35 -8.14
CA CYS A 457 19.69 15.66 -8.25
C CYS A 457 21.10 15.64 -7.62
N HIS A 458 21.24 15.08 -6.43
CA HIS A 458 22.53 14.96 -5.73
C HIS A 458 23.54 14.10 -6.50
N LEU A 459 23.11 12.99 -7.14
CA LEU A 459 23.93 12.22 -8.08
C LEU A 459 24.49 13.07 -9.24
N ARG A 460 23.65 13.89 -9.89
CA ARG A 460 24.10 14.77 -10.98
C ARG A 460 25.08 15.85 -10.52
N MET A 461 25.01 16.23 -9.23
CA MET A 461 25.94 17.16 -8.58
C MET A 461 27.16 16.46 -7.94
N LYS A 462 27.33 15.13 -8.12
CA LYS A 462 28.38 14.30 -7.49
C LYS A 462 28.41 14.33 -5.95
N ASN A 463 27.29 14.69 -5.31
CA ASN A 463 27.16 14.67 -3.85
C ASN A 463 26.60 13.30 -3.43
N TYR A 464 27.49 12.30 -3.37
CA TYR A 464 27.09 10.91 -3.19
C TYR A 464 26.52 10.62 -1.80
N ASP A 465 27.10 11.19 -0.73
CA ASP A 465 26.65 10.97 0.65
C ASP A 465 25.21 11.45 0.88
N ALA A 466 24.86 12.64 0.35
CA ALA A 466 23.50 13.15 0.40
C ALA A 466 22.52 12.28 -0.42
N ALA A 467 22.95 11.78 -1.58
CA ALA A 467 22.14 10.89 -2.40
C ALA A 467 21.87 9.54 -1.71
N ILE A 468 22.87 8.96 -1.04
CA ILE A 468 22.73 7.73 -0.25
C ILE A 468 21.76 7.95 0.91
N SER A 469 21.96 9.02 1.70
CA SER A 469 21.11 9.34 2.85
C SER A 469 19.64 9.53 2.45
N ASP A 470 19.36 10.21 1.34
CA ASP A 470 17.99 10.36 0.84
C ASP A 470 17.39 9.05 0.30
N CYS A 471 18.19 8.18 -0.33
CA CYS A 471 17.71 6.86 -0.72
C CYS A 471 17.41 5.96 0.48
N GLU A 472 18.23 5.99 1.53
CA GLU A 472 17.98 5.25 2.77
C GLU A 472 16.70 5.75 3.47
N ARG A 473 16.49 7.07 3.53
CA ARG A 473 15.23 7.67 3.99
C ARG A 473 14.05 7.22 3.11
N ALA A 474 14.19 7.21 1.79
CA ALA A 474 13.15 6.73 0.88
C ALA A 474 12.78 5.26 1.11
N ILE A 475 13.79 4.38 1.29
CA ILE A 475 13.61 2.95 1.58
C ILE A 475 12.98 2.74 2.97
N SER A 476 13.30 3.59 3.95
CA SER A 476 12.69 3.53 5.29
C SER A 476 11.20 3.88 5.30
N LEU A 477 10.75 4.69 4.33
CA LEU A 477 9.34 5.07 4.16
C LEU A 477 8.57 4.07 3.29
N ASP A 478 9.23 3.49 2.28
CA ASP A 478 8.68 2.45 1.40
C ASP A 478 9.76 1.41 1.02
N PRO A 479 9.84 0.28 1.76
CA PRO A 479 10.78 -0.79 1.46
C PRO A 479 10.56 -1.50 0.11
N THR A 480 9.38 -1.33 -0.50
CA THR A 480 9.02 -1.91 -1.81
C THR A 480 9.50 -1.05 -2.98
N TYR A 481 9.95 0.19 -2.73
CA TYR A 481 10.29 1.15 -3.77
C TYR A 481 11.67 0.87 -4.38
N THR A 482 11.73 -0.12 -5.28
CA THR A 482 12.95 -0.60 -5.96
C THR A 482 13.76 0.53 -6.62
N LYS A 483 13.13 1.60 -7.12
CA LYS A 483 13.82 2.76 -7.73
C LYS A 483 14.75 3.50 -6.75
N ALA A 484 14.39 3.57 -5.46
CA ALA A 484 15.30 4.13 -4.44
C ALA A 484 16.49 3.20 -4.20
N LYS A 485 16.27 1.88 -4.12
CA LYS A 485 17.36 0.89 -4.01
C LYS A 485 18.33 0.93 -5.20
N LYS A 486 17.82 0.94 -6.44
CA LYS A 486 18.65 1.11 -7.67
C LYS A 486 19.45 2.42 -7.63
N THR A 487 18.84 3.52 -7.14
CA THR A 487 19.51 4.83 -6.99
C THR A 487 20.62 4.79 -5.91
N LYS A 488 20.38 4.13 -4.77
CA LYS A 488 21.36 3.93 -3.69
C LYS A 488 22.58 3.17 -4.18
N ALA A 489 22.38 2.01 -4.82
CA ALA A 489 23.47 1.18 -5.34
C ALA A 489 24.31 1.91 -6.40
N THR A 490 23.67 2.73 -7.25
CA THR A 490 24.36 3.64 -8.19
C THR A 490 25.20 4.69 -7.47
N ALA A 491 24.68 5.30 -6.40
CA ALA A 491 25.39 6.33 -5.63
C ALA A 491 26.60 5.76 -4.88
N ILE A 492 26.45 4.58 -4.27
CA ILE A 492 27.52 3.86 -3.60
C ILE A 492 28.65 3.51 -4.59
N GLY A 493 28.30 3.01 -5.79
CA GLY A 493 29.29 2.75 -6.84
C GLY A 493 30.04 4.01 -7.26
N GLN A 494 29.31 5.09 -7.58
CA GLN A 494 29.93 6.36 -8.01
C GLN A 494 30.73 7.07 -6.90
N SER A 495 30.52 6.75 -5.62
CA SER A 495 31.39 7.16 -4.51
C SER A 495 32.74 6.43 -4.46
N GLY A 496 32.92 5.38 -5.27
CA GLY A 496 34.12 4.54 -5.35
C GLY A 496 34.01 3.21 -4.60
N ASN A 497 32.95 2.98 -3.81
CA ASN A 497 32.76 1.78 -3.00
C ASN A 497 32.04 0.66 -3.80
N TRP A 498 32.71 0.15 -4.82
CA TRP A 498 32.11 -0.83 -5.74
C TRP A 498 31.78 -2.18 -5.07
N GLU A 499 32.47 -2.57 -4.00
CA GLU A 499 32.11 -3.76 -3.19
C GLU A 499 30.73 -3.65 -2.54
N ALA A 500 30.40 -2.49 -1.97
CA ALA A 500 29.08 -2.28 -1.40
C ALA A 500 28.02 -2.13 -2.50
N ALA A 501 28.35 -1.50 -3.63
CA ALA A 501 27.44 -1.37 -4.77
C ALA A 501 27.04 -2.75 -5.35
N VAL A 502 28.01 -3.62 -5.63
CA VAL A 502 27.77 -5.00 -6.12
C VAL A 502 26.92 -5.80 -5.13
N ARG A 503 27.11 -5.60 -3.82
CA ARG A 503 26.32 -6.29 -2.78
C ARG A 503 24.86 -5.86 -2.80
N GLU A 504 24.58 -4.57 -2.83
CA GLU A 504 23.21 -4.04 -2.90
C GLU A 504 22.52 -4.48 -4.21
N TRP A 505 23.23 -4.45 -5.34
CA TRP A 505 22.71 -4.94 -6.62
C TRP A 505 22.40 -6.45 -6.60
N LYS A 506 23.21 -7.26 -5.92
CA LYS A 506 22.96 -8.71 -5.76
C LYS A 506 21.81 -9.02 -4.81
N GLU A 507 21.69 -8.32 -3.67
CA GLU A 507 20.50 -8.42 -2.80
C GLU A 507 19.22 -8.11 -3.57
N MET A 508 19.24 -7.07 -4.43
CA MET A 508 18.13 -6.80 -5.34
C MET A 508 17.88 -7.94 -6.32
N GLN A 509 18.91 -8.48 -6.97
CA GLN A 509 18.78 -9.59 -7.92
C GLN A 509 18.26 -10.88 -7.26
N GLU A 510 18.64 -11.16 -6.01
CA GLU A 510 18.11 -12.28 -5.23
C GLU A 510 16.63 -12.09 -4.88
N SER A 511 16.19 -10.85 -4.66
CA SER A 511 14.77 -10.54 -4.43
C SER A 511 13.90 -10.55 -5.69
N ASP A 512 14.45 -10.14 -6.85
CA ASP A 512 13.77 -10.10 -8.16
C ASP A 512 14.57 -10.87 -9.26
N PRO A 513 14.71 -12.22 -9.21
CA PRO A 513 15.59 -12.97 -10.13
C PRO A 513 15.20 -12.95 -11.62
N HIS A 514 14.05 -12.37 -11.96
CA HIS A 514 13.49 -12.31 -13.31
C HIS A 514 13.63 -10.93 -13.98
N ASP A 515 14.22 -9.92 -13.31
CA ASP A 515 14.47 -8.60 -13.92
C ASP A 515 15.80 -8.61 -14.72
N PRO A 516 15.77 -8.60 -16.06
CA PRO A 516 16.99 -8.60 -16.88
C PRO A 516 17.74 -7.26 -16.84
N THR A 517 17.18 -6.22 -16.22
CA THR A 517 17.92 -4.97 -15.94
C THR A 517 18.83 -5.17 -14.73
N LEU A 518 18.37 -5.82 -13.65
CA LEU A 518 19.22 -6.12 -12.48
C LEU A 518 20.45 -6.94 -12.87
N GLN A 519 20.29 -7.98 -13.69
CA GLN A 519 21.41 -8.78 -14.18
C GLN A 519 22.40 -7.99 -15.07
N LYS A 520 22.01 -6.83 -15.63
CA LYS A 520 22.92 -5.93 -16.36
C LYS A 520 23.63 -4.97 -15.41
N GLU A 521 22.91 -4.37 -14.47
CA GLU A 521 23.48 -3.46 -13.46
C GLU A 521 24.48 -4.19 -12.54
N VAL A 522 24.19 -5.44 -12.14
CA VAL A 522 25.13 -6.31 -11.39
C VAL A 522 26.43 -6.49 -12.17
N ARG A 523 26.37 -6.92 -13.44
CA ARG A 523 27.57 -7.10 -14.28
C ARG A 523 28.32 -5.79 -14.53
N ALA A 524 27.62 -4.68 -14.71
CA ALA A 524 28.24 -3.36 -14.85
C ALA A 524 29.00 -2.97 -13.57
N ALA A 525 28.40 -3.17 -12.40
CA ALA A 525 29.04 -2.92 -11.11
C ALA A 525 30.19 -3.90 -10.82
N GLU A 526 30.10 -5.16 -11.24
CA GLU A 526 31.18 -6.15 -11.12
C GLU A 526 32.36 -5.83 -12.06
N LEU A 527 32.09 -5.34 -13.27
CA LEU A 527 33.11 -4.88 -14.21
C LEU A 527 33.79 -3.58 -13.71
N GLU A 528 33.04 -2.66 -13.11
CA GLU A 528 33.64 -1.47 -12.50
C GLU A 528 34.40 -1.80 -11.19
N LEU A 529 33.98 -2.83 -10.46
CA LEU A 529 34.75 -3.42 -9.34
C LEU A 529 36.04 -4.11 -9.82
N LYS A 530 36.00 -4.85 -10.95
CA LYS A 530 37.19 -5.41 -11.61
C LYS A 530 38.16 -4.26 -11.97
N LYS A 531 37.68 -3.15 -12.54
CA LYS A 531 38.48 -1.95 -12.84
C LYS A 531 39.05 -1.29 -11.59
N SER A 532 38.25 -1.07 -10.53
CA SER A 532 38.70 -0.37 -9.33
C SER A 532 39.75 -1.16 -8.53
N LYS A 533 39.81 -2.48 -8.73
CA LYS A 533 40.84 -3.38 -8.19
C LYS A 533 42.02 -3.62 -9.13
N ARG A 534 41.97 -3.08 -10.34
CA ARG A 534 43.01 -3.28 -11.35
C ARG A 534 44.28 -2.54 -10.94
N LYS A 535 45.38 -3.29 -10.84
CA LYS A 535 46.72 -2.74 -10.62
C LYS A 535 47.10 -1.84 -11.80
N ASP A 536 47.64 -0.63 -11.55
CA ASP A 536 48.31 0.16 -12.60
C ASP A 536 49.76 -0.33 -12.73
N TYR A 537 50.02 -1.14 -13.76
CA TYR A 537 51.33 -1.76 -14.01
C TYR A 537 52.40 -0.73 -14.41
N TYR A 538 51.99 0.39 -15.02
CA TYR A 538 52.91 1.49 -15.33
C TYR A 538 53.37 2.17 -14.04
N GLN A 539 52.44 2.40 -13.10
CA GLN A 539 52.75 2.94 -11.78
C GLN A 539 53.61 1.99 -10.93
N ILE A 540 53.36 0.67 -10.99
CA ILE A 540 54.17 -0.36 -10.28
C ILE A 540 55.62 -0.40 -10.77
N LEU A 541 55.86 -0.29 -12.08
CA LEU A 541 57.21 -0.24 -12.64
C LEU A 541 57.84 1.17 -12.58
N GLY A 542 57.06 2.22 -12.27
CA GLY A 542 57.52 3.60 -12.25
C GLY A 542 57.89 4.13 -13.65
N VAL A 543 57.10 3.78 -14.66
CA VAL A 543 57.29 4.19 -16.07
C VAL A 543 56.05 4.90 -16.61
N ASP A 544 56.23 5.73 -17.63
CA ASP A 544 55.12 6.40 -18.31
C ASP A 544 54.38 5.44 -19.27
N LYS A 545 53.11 5.75 -19.61
CA LYS A 545 52.30 4.95 -20.54
C LYS A 545 52.86 4.94 -21.97
N GLY A 546 53.64 5.97 -22.36
CA GLY A 546 54.41 6.02 -23.60
C GLY A 546 55.77 5.32 -23.58
N ALA A 547 56.15 4.63 -22.49
CA ALA A 547 57.49 4.06 -22.36
C ALA A 547 57.79 2.93 -23.38
N ASP A 548 59.02 2.92 -23.90
CA ASP A 548 59.53 1.85 -24.78
C ASP A 548 59.88 0.57 -24.01
N SER A 549 59.83 -0.57 -24.72
CA SER A 549 60.32 -1.89 -24.32
C SER A 549 61.68 -1.87 -23.59
N GLY A 550 62.66 -1.10 -24.08
CA GLY A 550 63.98 -0.95 -23.46
C GLY A 550 63.94 -0.19 -22.14
N GLN A 551 63.04 0.78 -22.01
CA GLN A 551 62.81 1.53 -20.77
C GLN A 551 62.09 0.67 -19.73
N ILE A 552 61.03 -0.04 -20.13
CA ILE A 552 60.28 -1.00 -19.30
C ILE A 552 61.22 -2.09 -18.75
N LYS A 553 62.07 -2.67 -19.62
CA LYS A 553 63.09 -3.66 -19.22
C LYS A 553 64.20 -3.07 -18.34
N LYS A 554 64.48 -1.77 -18.40
CA LYS A 554 65.42 -1.08 -17.49
C LYS A 554 64.77 -0.81 -16.12
N ALA A 555 63.51 -0.40 -16.11
CA ALA A 555 62.72 -0.14 -14.91
C ALA A 555 62.48 -1.43 -14.11
N TYR A 556 62.01 -2.51 -14.75
CA TYR A 556 61.85 -3.83 -14.13
C TYR A 556 63.12 -4.29 -13.43
N ARG A 557 64.28 -4.26 -14.11
CA ARG A 557 65.57 -4.65 -13.49
C ARG A 557 65.94 -3.79 -12.28
N LYS A 558 65.62 -2.49 -12.30
CA LYS A 558 65.85 -1.60 -11.14
C LYS A 558 64.91 -1.96 -9.99
N ALA A 559 63.61 -2.10 -10.25
CA ALA A 559 62.58 -2.39 -9.25
C ALA A 559 62.78 -3.78 -8.62
N ALA A 560 63.05 -4.81 -9.43
CA ALA A 560 63.32 -6.17 -8.97
C ALA A 560 64.59 -6.26 -8.09
N ILE A 561 65.65 -5.50 -8.39
CA ILE A 561 66.86 -5.45 -7.55
C ILE A 561 66.61 -4.77 -6.20
N VAL A 562 65.70 -3.79 -6.15
CA VAL A 562 65.33 -3.06 -4.92
C VAL A 562 64.39 -3.91 -4.04
N HIS A 563 63.37 -4.53 -4.62
CA HIS A 563 62.34 -5.27 -3.89
C HIS A 563 62.58 -6.78 -3.79
N HIS A 564 63.79 -7.27 -4.09
CA HIS A 564 64.12 -8.70 -4.00
C HIS A 564 63.92 -9.23 -2.57
N PRO A 565 63.25 -10.38 -2.34
CA PRO A 565 63.03 -10.94 -1.00
C PRO A 565 64.33 -11.11 -0.20
N ASP A 566 65.35 -11.74 -0.79
CA ASP A 566 66.66 -12.01 -0.16
C ASP A 566 67.41 -10.75 0.28
N LYS A 567 67.04 -9.56 -0.23
CA LYS A 567 67.62 -8.27 0.14
C LYS A 567 66.78 -7.48 1.15
N ASN A 568 65.56 -7.92 1.40
CA ASN A 568 64.60 -7.31 2.32
C ASN A 568 63.98 -8.39 3.24
N PRO A 569 64.78 -9.22 3.93
CA PRO A 569 64.26 -10.38 4.68
C PRO A 569 63.29 -9.99 5.82
N ASP A 570 63.37 -8.75 6.29
CA ASP A 570 62.53 -8.22 7.37
C ASP A 570 61.19 -7.62 6.88
N ASP A 571 60.99 -7.40 5.57
CA ASP A 571 59.74 -6.88 5.01
C ASP A 571 58.89 -7.99 4.38
N LEU A 572 57.89 -8.45 5.13
CA LEU A 572 56.90 -9.44 4.69
C LEU A 572 56.21 -9.07 3.35
N ASN A 573 56.11 -7.79 3.02
CA ASN A 573 55.47 -7.29 1.80
C ASN A 573 56.42 -7.24 0.60
N ALA A 574 57.74 -7.46 0.78
CA ALA A 574 58.71 -7.43 -0.31
C ALA A 574 58.42 -8.51 -1.36
N ALA A 575 58.02 -9.71 -0.92
CA ALA A 575 57.64 -10.81 -1.80
C ALA A 575 56.39 -10.48 -2.65
N GLU A 576 55.39 -9.81 -2.08
CA GLU A 576 54.19 -9.38 -2.81
C GLU A 576 54.53 -8.28 -3.83
N ARG A 577 55.29 -7.25 -3.44
CA ARG A 577 55.72 -6.20 -4.38
C ARG A 577 56.61 -6.76 -5.50
N PHE A 578 57.48 -7.71 -5.21
CA PHE A 578 58.31 -8.38 -6.22
C PHE A 578 57.47 -9.17 -7.22
N LYS A 579 56.43 -9.87 -6.76
CA LYS A 579 55.45 -10.56 -7.62
C LYS A 579 54.72 -9.57 -8.53
N ASP A 580 54.23 -8.47 -7.97
CA ASP A 580 53.52 -7.42 -8.72
C ASP A 580 54.42 -6.74 -9.78
N ILE A 581 55.70 -6.54 -9.47
CA ILE A 581 56.72 -6.05 -10.41
C ILE A 581 56.97 -7.06 -11.55
N GLY A 582 56.90 -8.36 -11.26
CA GLY A 582 56.97 -9.43 -12.27
C GLY A 582 55.75 -9.45 -13.19
N GLU A 583 54.55 -9.44 -12.61
CA GLU A 583 53.25 -9.40 -13.32
C GLU A 583 53.12 -8.17 -14.23
N ALA A 584 53.55 -7.00 -13.73
CA ALA A 584 53.62 -5.77 -14.49
C ALA A 584 54.61 -5.84 -15.68
N TYR A 585 55.79 -6.43 -15.48
CA TYR A 585 56.76 -6.60 -16.57
C TYR A 585 56.29 -7.62 -17.61
N GLU A 586 55.69 -8.74 -17.21
CA GLU A 586 55.16 -9.73 -18.16
C GLU A 586 54.05 -9.13 -19.03
N THR A 587 53.17 -8.32 -18.43
CA THR A 587 52.07 -7.67 -19.16
C THR A 587 52.55 -6.55 -20.07
N LEU A 588 53.53 -5.73 -19.64
CA LEU A 588 53.96 -4.54 -20.39
C LEU A 588 55.13 -4.77 -21.36
N SER A 589 55.83 -5.91 -21.29
CA SER A 589 56.93 -6.23 -22.21
C SER A 589 56.49 -6.96 -23.49
N ASP A 590 55.30 -7.57 -23.46
CA ASP A 590 54.64 -8.22 -24.61
C ASP A 590 53.69 -7.21 -25.29
N PRO A 591 53.86 -6.89 -26.58
CA PRO A 591 53.01 -5.93 -27.28
C PRO A 591 51.51 -6.31 -27.31
N GLU A 592 51.16 -7.59 -27.36
CA GLU A 592 49.76 -8.02 -27.36
C GLU A 592 49.14 -7.89 -25.96
N LYS A 593 49.84 -8.34 -24.91
CA LYS A 593 49.36 -8.19 -23.53
C LYS A 593 49.24 -6.72 -23.15
N ARG A 594 50.20 -5.89 -23.57
CA ARG A 594 50.15 -4.44 -23.39
C ARG A 594 48.97 -3.81 -24.12
N ALA A 595 48.72 -4.20 -25.38
CA ALA A 595 47.56 -3.69 -26.13
C ALA A 595 46.22 -4.06 -25.46
N ARG A 596 46.05 -5.31 -25.00
CA ARG A 596 44.85 -5.78 -24.27
C ARG A 596 44.71 -5.10 -22.90
N TYR A 597 45.83 -4.74 -22.28
CA TYR A 597 45.85 -3.99 -21.03
C TYR A 597 45.50 -2.50 -21.25
N ASP A 598 46.03 -1.87 -22.29
CA ASP A 598 45.74 -0.47 -22.62
C ASP A 598 44.30 -0.30 -23.14
N SER A 599 43.72 -1.31 -23.80
CA SER A 599 42.30 -1.35 -24.19
C SER A 599 41.34 -1.69 -23.04
N GLY A 600 41.81 -2.43 -22.02
CA GLY A 600 40.98 -2.94 -20.92
C GLY A 600 40.20 -4.22 -21.25
N GLU A 601 40.56 -4.90 -22.34
CA GLU A 601 39.96 -6.18 -22.76
C GLU A 601 40.35 -7.34 -21.84
N ASP A 602 41.44 -7.22 -21.08
CA ASP A 602 41.87 -8.16 -20.03
C ASP A 602 40.86 -8.30 -18.87
N LEU A 603 39.95 -7.34 -18.68
CA LEU A 603 38.90 -7.39 -17.65
C LEU A 603 37.64 -8.15 -18.11
N MET A 604 37.47 -8.32 -19.41
CA MET A 604 36.34 -9.05 -20.01
C MET A 604 36.67 -10.54 -20.02
N ASP A 605 35.83 -11.37 -19.41
CA ASP A 605 36.00 -12.82 -19.53
C ASP A 605 35.76 -13.26 -20.99
N PRO A 606 36.61 -14.12 -21.59
CA PRO A 606 36.38 -14.64 -22.95
C PRO A 606 34.99 -15.30 -23.12
N MET A 607 34.49 -15.86 -22.02
CA MET A 607 33.13 -16.41 -21.87
C MET A 607 32.03 -15.36 -22.05
N GLU A 608 32.25 -14.12 -21.60
CA GLU A 608 31.27 -13.02 -21.71
C GLU A 608 31.27 -12.40 -23.11
N SER A 609 32.43 -12.31 -23.76
CA SER A 609 32.57 -11.78 -25.12
C SER A 609 31.73 -12.57 -26.14
N PHE A 610 31.66 -13.90 -26.01
CA PHE A 610 30.81 -14.76 -26.83
C PHE A 610 29.31 -14.74 -26.43
N GLY A 611 28.98 -14.23 -25.24
CA GLY A 611 27.60 -14.19 -24.72
C GLY A 611 26.77 -12.99 -25.19
N GLY A 612 27.36 -12.04 -25.90
CA GLY A 612 26.74 -10.73 -26.17
C GLY A 612 25.84 -10.61 -27.41
N GLY A 613 25.82 -11.59 -28.32
CA GLY A 613 25.51 -11.28 -29.73
C GLY A 613 24.80 -12.30 -30.62
N MET A 614 24.14 -13.35 -30.12
CA MET A 614 23.28 -14.19 -30.98
C MET A 614 22.06 -14.77 -30.23
N HIS A 615 20.86 -14.31 -30.58
CA HIS A 615 19.59 -14.88 -30.14
C HIS A 615 18.86 -15.50 -31.34
N GLY A 616 19.33 -16.66 -31.80
CA GLY A 616 18.75 -17.35 -32.96
C GLY A 616 19.40 -18.71 -33.22
N GLY A 617 18.58 -19.76 -33.33
CA GLY A 617 19.02 -21.14 -33.54
C GLY A 617 19.51 -21.81 -32.25
N GLY A 618 18.89 -22.92 -31.86
CA GLY A 618 19.35 -23.70 -30.70
C GLY A 618 20.20 -24.88 -31.14
N MET A 619 21.30 -25.14 -30.45
CA MET A 619 21.94 -26.46 -30.46
C MET A 619 22.48 -26.78 -29.06
N ARG A 620 21.99 -27.88 -28.48
CA ARG A 620 22.33 -28.31 -27.12
C ARG A 620 23.31 -29.49 -27.19
N GLY A 621 24.60 -29.20 -27.34
CA GLY A 621 25.66 -30.20 -27.37
C GLY A 621 27.00 -29.57 -26.96
N GLY A 622 27.67 -30.18 -25.99
CA GLY A 622 29.07 -29.86 -25.70
C GLY A 622 29.95 -30.46 -26.79
N ILE A 623 30.95 -29.71 -27.24
CA ILE A 623 31.99 -30.23 -28.13
C ILE A 623 33.08 -30.84 -27.25
N ASP A 624 33.41 -32.11 -27.52
CA ASP A 624 34.40 -32.86 -26.76
C ASP A 624 35.81 -32.26 -26.96
N PRO A 625 36.57 -31.89 -25.91
CA PRO A 625 37.88 -31.24 -26.06
C PRO A 625 38.91 -32.10 -26.82
N GLU A 626 38.72 -33.41 -26.86
CA GLU A 626 39.62 -34.34 -27.56
C GLU A 626 39.56 -34.18 -29.10
N ILE A 627 38.38 -33.83 -29.65
CA ILE A 627 38.21 -33.50 -31.08
C ILE A 627 38.93 -32.18 -31.43
N LEU A 628 38.87 -31.20 -30.53
CA LEU A 628 39.55 -29.91 -30.71
C LEU A 628 41.09 -30.09 -30.76
N MET A 629 41.62 -30.96 -29.89
CA MET A 629 43.05 -31.32 -29.86
C MET A 629 43.47 -32.03 -31.16
N GLN A 630 42.66 -32.99 -31.64
CA GLN A 630 42.99 -33.79 -32.81
C GLN A 630 42.97 -33.00 -34.13
N MET A 631 42.16 -31.94 -34.23
CA MET A 631 42.14 -31.06 -35.39
C MET A 631 43.39 -30.16 -35.51
N PHE A 632 44.06 -29.86 -34.40
CA PHE A 632 45.25 -28.98 -34.38
C PHE A 632 46.58 -29.77 -34.51
N GLY A 633 46.61 -31.04 -34.09
CA GLY A 633 47.82 -31.88 -34.10
C GLY A 633 48.27 -32.39 -35.48
N ALA A 634 47.50 -32.20 -36.54
CA ALA A 634 47.71 -32.87 -37.83
C ALA A 634 48.70 -32.18 -38.80
N GLN A 635 49.20 -30.97 -38.48
CA GLN A 635 49.88 -30.11 -39.47
C GLN A 635 51.32 -29.69 -39.13
N MET A 636 51.91 -30.13 -38.01
CA MET A 636 53.28 -29.72 -37.61
C MET A 636 54.15 -30.87 -37.08
N GLY A 637 55.29 -31.09 -37.73
CA GLY A 637 56.52 -31.58 -37.11
C GLY A 637 56.69 -33.10 -36.98
N GLY A 638 57.40 -33.71 -37.94
CA GLY A 638 58.09 -34.98 -37.71
C GLY A 638 59.56 -34.73 -37.37
N SER A 639 60.06 -35.28 -36.26
CA SER A 639 61.50 -35.54 -36.06
C SER A 639 61.74 -36.58 -34.95
N GLN A 640 62.71 -37.43 -35.23
CA GLN A 640 63.19 -38.64 -34.56
C GLN A 640 63.86 -38.39 -33.18
N SER A 641 64.10 -39.48 -32.41
CA SER A 641 65.01 -39.60 -31.23
C SER A 641 64.49 -39.06 -29.87
N SER A 642 64.83 -39.60 -28.68
CA SER A 642 65.39 -40.92 -28.27
C SER A 642 65.22 -41.20 -26.75
N ALA A 643 65.28 -42.49 -26.36
CA ALA A 643 65.74 -43.08 -25.09
C ALA A 643 65.15 -42.69 -23.69
N GLY A 644 64.72 -43.73 -22.94
CA GLY A 644 64.83 -43.85 -21.46
C GLY A 644 63.75 -43.15 -20.60
N GLY A 645 63.11 -43.77 -19.59
CA GLY A 645 63.03 -45.19 -19.21
C GLY A 645 63.70 -45.56 -17.87
N PHE A 646 62.91 -45.76 -16.80
CA PHE A 646 63.28 -46.65 -15.68
C PHE A 646 62.07 -47.19 -14.88
N HIS A 647 62.34 -48.28 -14.17
CA HIS A 647 61.54 -49.12 -13.25
C HIS A 647 60.82 -48.37 -12.08
N SER A 648 59.99 -48.98 -11.22
CA SER A 648 59.14 -50.21 -11.16
C SER A 648 58.78 -50.42 -9.68
N PHE A 649 57.62 -51.01 -9.31
CA PHE A 649 57.55 -52.12 -8.33
C PHE A 649 56.19 -52.84 -8.25
N THR A 650 56.22 -54.01 -7.62
CA THR A 650 55.15 -55.00 -7.36
C THR A 650 53.95 -54.46 -6.56
N GLY A 651 52.77 -55.09 -6.52
CA GLY A 651 52.31 -56.36 -7.11
C GLY A 651 51.26 -57.09 -6.23
N THR A 652 50.78 -58.26 -6.66
CA THR A 652 49.69 -59.10 -6.06
C THR A 652 48.28 -58.47 -6.11
N GLY A 653 47.18 -59.23 -6.26
CA GLY A 653 47.02 -60.69 -6.43
C GLY A 653 45.72 -61.10 -7.14
N MET A 654 45.67 -62.38 -7.55
CA MET A 654 44.61 -63.07 -8.31
C MET A 654 43.74 -63.95 -7.36
N PRO A 655 42.73 -64.76 -7.80
CA PRO A 655 41.99 -64.80 -9.08
C PRO A 655 40.44 -64.99 -8.95
N GLY A 656 39.73 -64.91 -10.08
CA GLY A 656 38.59 -65.81 -10.38
C GLY A 656 37.16 -65.32 -10.04
N GLY A 657 36.10 -65.84 -10.70
CA GLY A 657 36.16 -66.72 -11.87
C GLY A 657 34.80 -67.32 -12.31
N GLY A 658 34.25 -66.84 -13.43
CA GLY A 658 33.17 -67.51 -14.17
C GLY A 658 31.75 -67.39 -13.57
N ALA A 659 30.69 -67.94 -14.20
CA ALA A 659 30.58 -68.36 -15.61
C ALA A 659 29.11 -68.65 -16.02
N ARG A 660 28.64 -68.03 -17.11
CA ARG A 660 27.48 -68.48 -17.95
C ARG A 660 26.11 -68.39 -17.20
N SER A 661 24.93 -68.51 -17.83
CA SER A 661 24.59 -68.76 -19.24
C SER A 661 23.25 -68.12 -19.65
N ARG A 662 22.91 -68.28 -20.93
CA ARG A 662 21.61 -68.11 -21.63
C ARG A 662 20.34 -68.24 -20.75
N GLY A 663 19.24 -67.52 -21.02
CA GLY A 663 18.96 -66.51 -22.06
C GLY A 663 17.57 -66.67 -22.70
N SER A 664 17.34 -65.95 -23.82
CA SER A 664 16.20 -66.07 -24.75
C SER A 664 14.85 -65.39 -24.40
N HIS A 665 14.40 -64.52 -25.32
CA HIS A 665 13.02 -64.45 -25.90
C HIS A 665 11.80 -64.09 -25.00
N HIS A 666 10.75 -63.40 -25.49
CA HIS A 666 10.60 -62.51 -26.65
C HIS A 666 9.28 -61.70 -26.51
N GLY A 667 9.27 -60.42 -26.91
CA GLY A 667 8.04 -59.60 -27.07
C GLY A 667 7.25 -59.28 -25.78
N PHE A 668 6.14 -58.54 -25.82
CA PHE A 668 5.71 -57.48 -26.75
C PHE A 668 4.54 -56.69 -26.10
N GLN A 669 4.22 -55.49 -26.60
CA GLN A 669 2.93 -54.77 -26.44
C GLN A 669 2.48 -54.22 -25.07
N PHE A 670 2.50 -52.88 -24.98
CA PHE A 670 1.40 -51.96 -24.61
C PHE A 670 0.36 -52.36 -23.53
N GLN A 671 0.26 -51.52 -22.50
CA GLN A 671 -0.70 -50.39 -22.52
C GLN A 671 0.01 -49.09 -22.15
#